data_AF-A0A2I2GDY5-F1
#
_entry.id   AF-A0A2I2GDY5-F1
#
_cell.length_a   1.000
_cell.length_b   1.000
_cell.length_c   1.000
_cell.angle_alpha   90.00
_cell.angle_beta   90.00
_cell.angle_gamma   90.00
#
_symmetry.space_group_name_H-M   'P 1'
#
loop_
_entity.id
_entity.type
_entity.pdbx_description
1 polymer ?
#
loop_
_entity_poly.entity_id
_entity_poly.type
_entity_poly.pdbx_seq_one_letter_code
_entity_poly.pdbx_strand_id
1 'polypeptide(L)'
;MATTLHGTAIITGANGSLGSEVAIAIAKAQPFVHLMLLARDIRSESVKDLTARLRLIGPRSVEVLRVDLANFNSVVSFSQNTVERVQSKEIPPVTLLINCAASSSYVADQGTRDGYDPVYQTNSIAPFLLTVTLLEAFRAGDGTPNGGAKIINIGCASMSKGSLDYFEKNDLNDANQRPGSPISAKDGNIRYGSSKLLMSAAMYALRRSLVLSGSIALNIFTLDPGNLTGENHLTTAAPLSVRMAHQTRSGLGPFLRVFSKSAINKATVPAKIIAKIAFQRETVENWGRERYFILDSEYEAGSVIPVLRDPAQMDALLKKVMRQVEIGIKGMGFQPRPQPALRRRRQLIHRLCFLGGISIFLLVLIFPSWRAALLPTFSLGLVASSDDLHIQTTRYYDLSKTQGTGSGWENGERVLMCTPLRDASSHLPMFFSHLRNLTYPHNLIDLAFLVSDSKDGTLEMLSSMLDELQNDVDPKMSFGEISVIQKDFGQKVTQDVESRHGFAAQAGRRKLMAQARNWLLSATLRPTHSWVYWRDADVQTAPSTIIEDLMRHDKDVIVPNVWRPLPDWLGGEQPYDLNSWQESETALALAETLDEDAVIVEGYAEYATWRPHLAYLRDPYGDGDMEMELDGVGGVSILAKARVFRAGVHFPAFSFEKHAETEGFGKMAKRMGFSVIGLPHYTIWHLYEPSVDDLRHMEEMEQERKAREKEEKEQAERTERVKTMFKDTKTQWEIDNAFVRDSIEEEQREQKASEPVSNEDTKSPGNNPAAKEAPEQQGPKDPKEKVSEPLKGDDIRNSEEAPAIKPAKGRVDSLDDEQTRH
;
A
#
# COMPACT_ATOMS: atom_id res chain seq x y z
N MET A 1 -3.92 2.14 -19.71
CA MET A 1 -4.89 3.21 -19.32
C MET A 1 -4.20 4.56 -19.47
N ALA A 2 -4.92 5.69 -19.45
CA ALA A 2 -4.31 7.01 -19.50
C ALA A 2 -3.92 7.48 -18.09
N THR A 3 -2.67 7.93 -17.89
CA THR A 3 -2.16 8.38 -16.59
C THR A 3 -3.02 9.48 -15.99
N THR A 4 -3.40 9.30 -14.72
CA THR A 4 -4.20 10.24 -13.94
C THR A 4 -3.39 11.47 -13.51
N LEU A 5 -4.08 12.55 -13.15
CA LEU A 5 -3.46 13.76 -12.61
C LEU A 5 -3.25 13.59 -11.10
N HIS A 6 -2.01 13.75 -10.63
CA HIS A 6 -1.63 13.44 -9.23
C HIS A 6 -1.58 14.65 -8.29
N GLY A 7 -2.06 15.81 -8.73
CA GLY A 7 -2.08 17.03 -7.92
C GLY A 7 -2.28 18.29 -8.76
N THR A 8 -2.62 19.38 -8.08
CA THR A 8 -2.86 20.70 -8.67
C THR A 8 -1.83 21.72 -8.17
N ALA A 9 -1.22 22.45 -9.12
CA ALA A 9 -0.24 23.49 -8.85
C ALA A 9 -0.77 24.86 -9.27
N ILE A 10 -0.88 25.78 -8.30
CA ILE A 10 -1.38 27.14 -8.47
C ILE A 10 -0.19 28.12 -8.55
N ILE A 11 -0.15 28.95 -9.59
CA ILE A 11 0.93 29.95 -9.79
C ILE A 11 0.31 31.35 -9.88
N THR A 12 0.57 32.20 -8.88
CA THR A 12 0.15 33.61 -8.93
C THR A 12 1.07 34.44 -9.81
N GLY A 13 0.52 35.34 -10.62
CA GLY A 13 1.32 36.20 -11.50
C GLY A 13 1.98 35.44 -12.64
N ALA A 14 1.34 34.37 -13.13
CA ALA A 14 1.85 33.51 -14.20
C ALA A 14 2.14 34.29 -15.50
N ASN A 15 1.53 35.47 -15.69
CA ASN A 15 1.76 36.36 -16.84
C ASN A 15 2.95 37.33 -16.69
N GLY A 16 3.72 37.21 -15.60
CA GLY A 16 4.98 37.95 -15.37
C GLY A 16 6.23 37.11 -15.69
N SER A 17 7.38 37.78 -15.80
CA SER A 17 8.65 37.23 -16.30
C SER A 17 9.18 35.99 -15.56
N LEU A 18 8.97 35.88 -14.24
CA LEU A 18 9.34 34.69 -13.47
C LEU A 18 8.23 33.63 -13.48
N GLY A 19 6.97 34.04 -13.29
CA GLY A 19 5.82 33.13 -13.20
C GLY A 19 5.58 32.32 -14.46
N SER A 20 5.82 32.90 -15.64
CA SER A 20 5.69 32.22 -16.94
C SER A 20 6.75 31.13 -17.11
N GLU A 21 8.02 31.43 -16.80
CA GLU A 21 9.10 30.45 -16.87
C GLU A 21 8.98 29.37 -15.79
N VAL A 22 8.43 29.67 -14.61
CA VAL A 22 8.10 28.68 -13.58
C VAL A 22 7.02 27.72 -14.07
N ALA A 23 5.94 28.23 -14.66
CA ALA A 23 4.89 27.41 -15.26
C ALA A 23 5.45 26.48 -16.36
N ILE A 24 6.34 27.00 -17.21
CA ILE A 24 7.02 26.24 -18.27
C ILE A 24 8.02 25.20 -17.71
N ALA A 25 8.73 25.52 -16.62
CA ALA A 25 9.64 24.59 -15.96
C ALA A 25 8.87 23.42 -15.33
N ILE A 26 7.74 23.68 -14.66
CA ILE A 26 6.89 22.64 -14.08
C ILE A 26 6.21 21.82 -15.19
N ALA A 27 5.65 22.44 -16.24
CA ALA A 27 5.05 21.73 -17.37
C ALA A 27 6.00 20.73 -18.06
N LYS A 28 7.31 21.02 -18.07
CA LYS A 28 8.35 20.13 -18.61
C LYS A 28 8.81 19.06 -17.61
N ALA A 29 8.82 19.35 -16.32
CA ALA A 29 9.32 18.45 -15.28
C ALA A 29 8.24 17.50 -14.74
N GLN A 30 6.97 17.90 -14.78
CA GLN A 30 5.83 17.25 -14.12
C GLN A 30 4.59 17.32 -15.04
N PRO A 31 4.57 16.57 -16.17
CA PRO A 31 3.51 16.67 -17.17
C PRO A 31 2.12 16.21 -16.68
N PHE A 32 2.04 15.52 -15.54
CA PHE A 32 0.80 14.97 -14.94
C PHE A 32 0.25 15.81 -13.77
N VAL A 33 0.71 17.05 -13.62
CA VAL A 33 0.14 18.04 -12.68
C VAL A 33 -0.89 18.91 -13.39
N HIS A 34 -2.00 19.22 -12.73
CA HIS A 34 -2.95 20.23 -13.20
C HIS A 34 -2.40 21.64 -12.92
N LEU A 35 -2.14 22.42 -13.97
CA LEU A 35 -1.56 23.76 -13.85
C LEU A 35 -2.65 24.85 -13.83
N MET A 36 -2.83 25.50 -12.69
CA MET A 36 -3.72 26.65 -12.52
C MET A 36 -2.92 27.96 -12.56
N LEU A 37 -3.01 28.67 -13.69
CA LEU A 37 -2.18 29.84 -13.98
C LEU A 37 -2.98 31.13 -13.73
N LEU A 38 -2.64 31.87 -12.67
CA LEU A 38 -3.45 33.03 -12.23
C LEU A 38 -2.86 34.35 -12.74
N ALA A 39 -3.70 35.14 -13.41
CA ALA A 39 -3.34 36.45 -13.96
C ALA A 39 -4.46 37.48 -13.80
N ARG A 40 -4.10 38.77 -13.62
CA ARG A 40 -5.08 39.87 -13.45
C ARG A 40 -5.88 40.18 -14.71
N ASP A 41 -5.23 40.10 -15.87
CA ASP A 41 -5.88 40.09 -17.19
C ASP A 41 -5.40 38.89 -18.00
N ILE A 42 -6.30 37.93 -18.21
CA ILE A 42 -6.07 36.70 -18.98
C ILE A 42 -6.00 36.94 -20.49
N ARG A 43 -6.23 38.17 -20.96
CA ARG A 43 -6.19 38.55 -22.39
C ARG A 43 -4.87 39.21 -22.80
N SER A 44 -3.95 39.45 -21.86
CA SER A 44 -2.66 40.09 -22.15
C SER A 44 -1.81 39.24 -23.09
N GLU A 45 -0.95 39.88 -23.87
CA GLU A 45 -0.08 39.20 -24.83
C GLU A 45 0.85 38.18 -24.17
N SER A 46 1.36 38.50 -22.97
CA SER A 46 2.15 37.55 -22.16
C SER A 46 1.41 36.28 -21.76
N VAL A 47 0.07 36.31 -21.62
CA VAL A 47 -0.75 35.10 -21.40
C VAL A 47 -0.89 34.29 -22.69
N LYS A 48 -1.00 34.97 -23.84
CA LYS A 48 -1.08 34.31 -25.17
C LYS A 48 0.22 33.60 -25.51
N ASP A 49 1.37 34.26 -25.32
CA ASP A 49 2.71 33.66 -25.47
C ASP A 49 2.87 32.43 -24.56
N LEU A 50 2.63 32.59 -23.25
CA LEU A 50 2.72 31.48 -22.30
C LEU A 50 1.82 30.31 -22.70
N THR A 51 0.58 30.57 -23.12
CA THR A 51 -0.36 29.53 -23.58
C THR A 51 0.14 28.84 -24.85
N ALA A 52 0.72 29.57 -25.81
CA ALA A 52 1.31 29.00 -27.02
C ALA A 52 2.54 28.14 -26.69
N ARG A 53 3.44 28.63 -25.83
CA ARG A 53 4.63 27.90 -25.36
C ARG A 53 4.28 26.64 -24.58
N LEU A 54 3.21 26.66 -23.77
CA LEU A 54 2.71 25.49 -23.06
C LEU A 54 2.04 24.47 -23.99
N ARG A 55 1.31 24.91 -25.03
CA ARG A 55 0.78 23.99 -26.06
C ARG A 55 1.88 23.21 -26.79
N LEU A 56 3.04 23.82 -27.02
CA LEU A 56 4.22 23.16 -27.59
C LEU A 56 4.92 22.18 -26.63
N ILE A 57 4.62 22.25 -25.32
CA ILE A 57 5.15 21.33 -24.29
C ILE A 57 4.18 20.16 -24.05
N GLY A 58 2.88 20.39 -24.17
CA GLY A 58 1.84 19.37 -24.00
C GLY A 58 1.62 18.86 -22.57
N PRO A 59 1.55 19.72 -21.52
CA PRO A 59 1.16 19.26 -20.18
C PRO A 59 -0.27 18.67 -20.20
N ARG A 60 -0.52 17.65 -19.37
CA ARG A 60 -1.77 16.87 -19.38
C ARG A 60 -3.02 17.70 -19.07
N SER A 61 -2.89 18.73 -18.24
CA SER A 61 -3.98 19.67 -17.93
C SER A 61 -3.45 21.04 -17.53
N VAL A 62 -4.00 22.10 -18.11
CA VAL A 62 -3.66 23.50 -17.80
C VAL A 62 -4.86 24.41 -18.02
N GLU A 63 -5.10 25.33 -17.09
CA GLU A 63 -6.10 26.38 -17.19
C GLU A 63 -5.52 27.74 -16.78
N VAL A 64 -6.04 28.82 -17.39
CA VAL A 64 -5.64 30.19 -17.06
C VAL A 64 -6.84 30.92 -16.47
N LEU A 65 -6.73 31.38 -15.23
CA LEU A 65 -7.83 31.95 -14.47
C LEU A 65 -7.57 33.40 -14.06
N ARG A 66 -8.64 34.18 -14.02
CA ARG A 66 -8.57 35.60 -13.69
C ARG A 66 -8.64 35.81 -12.17
N VAL A 67 -7.55 36.28 -11.58
CA VAL A 67 -7.50 36.67 -10.16
C VAL A 67 -6.80 38.02 -10.03
N ASP A 68 -7.44 38.96 -9.34
CA ASP A 68 -6.87 40.26 -9.02
C ASP A 68 -6.55 40.34 -7.52
N LEU A 69 -5.25 40.35 -7.17
CA LEU A 69 -4.81 40.39 -5.77
C LEU A 69 -5.09 41.74 -5.10
N ALA A 70 -5.37 42.80 -5.86
CA ALA A 70 -5.80 44.11 -5.34
C ALA A 70 -7.33 44.18 -5.08
N ASN A 71 -7.98 43.03 -4.90
CA ASN A 71 -9.43 42.88 -4.67
C ASN A 71 -9.72 41.58 -3.89
N PHE A 72 -10.01 41.65 -2.59
CA PHE A 72 -10.24 40.46 -1.76
C PHE A 72 -11.42 39.61 -2.24
N ASN A 73 -12.50 40.21 -2.75
CA ASN A 73 -13.61 39.46 -3.34
C ASN A 73 -13.14 38.58 -4.53
N SER A 74 -12.16 39.04 -5.32
CA SER A 74 -11.57 38.24 -6.41
C SER A 74 -10.76 37.06 -5.89
N VAL A 75 -10.11 37.19 -4.74
CA VAL A 75 -9.32 36.12 -4.12
C VAL A 75 -10.25 35.09 -3.47
N VAL A 76 -11.21 35.54 -2.65
CA VAL A 76 -12.20 34.69 -1.98
C VAL A 76 -13.00 33.88 -3.01
N SER A 77 -13.58 34.55 -4.04
CA SER A 77 -14.37 33.87 -5.07
C SER A 77 -13.57 32.79 -5.82
N PHE A 78 -12.28 33.03 -6.08
CA PHE A 78 -11.39 32.05 -6.70
C PHE A 78 -11.15 30.85 -5.77
N SER A 79 -10.79 31.11 -4.51
CA SER A 79 -10.50 30.04 -3.55
C SER A 79 -11.72 29.17 -3.24
N GLN A 80 -12.90 29.77 -3.05
CA GLN A 80 -14.15 29.03 -2.83
C GLN A 80 -14.48 28.10 -4.00
N ASN A 81 -14.36 28.57 -5.24
CA ASN A 81 -14.58 27.72 -6.41
C ASN A 81 -13.49 26.63 -6.57
N THR A 82 -12.24 26.93 -6.18
CA THR A 82 -11.17 25.92 -6.17
C THR A 82 -11.44 24.82 -5.15
N VAL A 83 -11.86 25.19 -3.93
CA VAL A 83 -12.28 24.25 -2.86
C VAL A 83 -13.48 23.41 -3.33
N GLU A 84 -14.51 24.02 -3.91
CA GLU A 84 -15.68 23.31 -4.46
C GLU A 84 -15.28 22.29 -5.53
N ARG A 85 -14.35 22.64 -6.44
CA ARG A 85 -13.85 21.76 -7.51
C ARG A 85 -12.97 20.61 -6.98
N VAL A 86 -12.22 20.82 -5.90
CA VAL A 86 -11.49 19.74 -5.20
C VAL A 86 -12.46 18.81 -4.46
N GLN A 87 -13.39 19.37 -3.67
CA GLN A 87 -14.38 18.60 -2.90
C GLN A 87 -15.30 17.75 -3.81
N SER A 88 -15.68 18.28 -4.98
CA SER A 88 -16.47 17.57 -5.99
C SER A 88 -15.66 16.63 -6.90
N LYS A 89 -14.33 16.53 -6.69
CA LYS A 89 -13.39 15.73 -7.49
C LYS A 89 -13.33 16.13 -8.99
N GLU A 90 -13.66 17.38 -9.33
CA GLU A 90 -13.48 17.91 -10.70
C GLU A 90 -11.98 18.12 -11.01
N ILE A 91 -11.21 18.57 -10.02
CA ILE A 91 -9.75 18.74 -10.12
C ILE A 91 -9.04 17.99 -8.97
N PRO A 92 -7.78 17.56 -9.15
CA PRO A 92 -6.99 17.01 -8.06
C PRO A 92 -6.81 18.03 -6.92
N PRO A 93 -6.56 17.57 -5.68
CA PRO A 93 -6.18 18.43 -4.56
C PRO A 93 -4.98 19.34 -4.87
N VAL A 94 -4.93 20.49 -4.21
CA VAL A 94 -3.83 21.45 -4.38
C VAL A 94 -2.61 20.94 -3.61
N THR A 95 -1.53 20.63 -4.33
CA THR A 95 -0.27 20.16 -3.73
C THR A 95 0.80 21.25 -3.71
N LEU A 96 0.63 22.31 -4.50
CA LEU A 96 1.61 23.39 -4.64
C LEU A 96 0.94 24.75 -4.86
N LEU A 97 1.32 25.76 -4.07
CA LEU A 97 1.02 27.18 -4.33
C LEU A 97 2.33 27.97 -4.46
N ILE A 98 2.49 28.69 -5.56
CA ILE A 98 3.64 29.58 -5.78
C ILE A 98 3.16 31.04 -5.76
N ASN A 99 3.55 31.75 -4.71
CA ASN A 99 3.29 33.17 -4.50
C ASN A 99 4.34 34.02 -5.25
N CYS A 100 4.28 33.95 -6.59
CA CYS A 100 5.19 34.63 -7.52
C CYS A 100 4.69 36.02 -7.96
N ALA A 101 3.41 36.34 -7.76
CA ALA A 101 2.90 37.68 -8.04
C ALA A 101 3.63 38.76 -7.22
N ALA A 102 3.90 39.89 -7.86
CA ALA A 102 4.46 41.07 -7.22
C ALA A 102 4.07 42.34 -7.98
N SER A 103 3.80 43.42 -7.25
CA SER A 103 3.80 44.80 -7.73
C SER A 103 4.94 45.58 -7.06
N SER A 104 5.40 46.64 -7.71
CA SER A 104 6.28 47.64 -7.11
C SER A 104 5.93 48.99 -7.73
N SER A 105 6.01 50.06 -6.95
CA SER A 105 5.65 51.41 -7.37
C SER A 105 6.59 52.43 -6.77
N TYR A 106 6.91 53.44 -7.56
CA TYR A 106 7.75 54.59 -7.21
C TYR A 106 6.94 55.89 -7.19
N VAL A 107 5.62 55.78 -7.01
CA VAL A 107 4.70 56.89 -6.77
C VAL A 107 3.80 56.58 -5.58
N ALA A 108 3.21 57.63 -4.99
CA ALA A 108 2.09 57.49 -4.07
C ALA A 108 0.90 56.90 -4.84
N ASP A 109 0.58 55.63 -4.60
CA ASP A 109 -0.56 54.98 -5.25
C ASP A 109 -1.86 55.31 -4.51
N GLN A 110 -2.99 55.32 -5.22
CA GLN A 110 -4.29 55.28 -4.56
C GLN A 110 -4.50 53.92 -3.90
N GLY A 111 -5.08 53.89 -2.69
CA GLY A 111 -5.43 52.64 -2.00
C GLY A 111 -6.30 51.70 -2.84
N THR A 112 -6.23 50.41 -2.55
CA THR A 112 -7.03 49.37 -3.20
C THR A 112 -8.53 49.52 -2.91
N ARG A 113 -9.34 48.68 -3.58
CA ARG A 113 -10.78 48.58 -3.30
C ARG A 113 -11.09 48.12 -1.88
N ASP A 114 -10.15 47.42 -1.24
CA ASP A 114 -10.26 46.91 0.12
C ASP A 114 -9.63 47.87 1.16
N GLY A 115 -9.15 49.04 0.73
CA GLY A 115 -8.65 50.12 1.61
C GLY A 115 -7.16 50.08 1.96
N TYR A 116 -6.37 49.20 1.34
CA TYR A 116 -4.95 49.00 1.68
C TYR A 116 -3.99 49.62 0.65
N ASP A 117 -2.73 49.80 1.03
CA ASP A 117 -1.63 50.06 0.10
C ASP A 117 -1.56 48.96 -1.00
N PRO A 118 -1.53 49.32 -2.31
CA PRO A 118 -1.54 48.33 -3.40
C PRO A 118 -0.29 47.43 -3.50
N VAL A 119 0.86 47.87 -2.99
CA VAL A 119 2.07 47.05 -2.90
C VAL A 119 1.94 46.10 -1.71
N TYR A 120 1.48 46.57 -0.55
CA TYR A 120 1.23 45.75 0.64
C TYR A 120 0.20 44.65 0.38
N GLN A 121 -0.96 45.00 -0.18
CA GLN A 121 -2.01 44.02 -0.44
C GLN A 121 -1.58 42.99 -1.48
N THR A 122 -1.07 43.43 -2.64
CA THR A 122 -0.66 42.52 -3.73
C THR A 122 0.46 41.58 -3.29
N ASN A 123 1.43 42.08 -2.51
CA ASN A 123 2.65 41.34 -2.19
C ASN A 123 2.62 40.62 -0.84
N SER A 124 1.61 40.84 0.02
CA SER A 124 1.54 40.27 1.37
C SER A 124 0.14 39.83 1.76
N ILE A 125 -0.83 40.75 1.88
CA ILE A 125 -2.13 40.42 2.50
C ILE A 125 -2.95 39.47 1.61
N ALA A 126 -3.03 39.74 0.30
CA ALA A 126 -3.86 38.94 -0.60
C ALA A 126 -3.34 37.51 -0.83
N PRO A 127 -2.03 37.22 -0.93
CA PRO A 127 -1.55 35.85 -0.97
C PRO A 127 -1.60 35.11 0.38
N PHE A 128 -1.55 35.84 1.52
CA PHE A 128 -1.85 35.27 2.84
C PHE A 128 -3.33 34.86 2.92
N LEU A 129 -4.25 35.77 2.53
CA LEU A 129 -5.68 35.46 2.38
C LEU A 129 -5.90 34.24 1.48
N LEU A 130 -5.30 34.22 0.28
CA LEU A 130 -5.36 33.12 -0.68
C LEU A 130 -4.89 31.79 -0.08
N THR A 131 -3.86 31.82 0.77
CA THR A 131 -3.38 30.65 1.49
C THR A 131 -4.40 30.16 2.51
N VAL A 132 -4.92 31.07 3.34
CA VAL A 132 -5.89 30.75 4.40
C VAL A 132 -7.22 30.23 3.83
N THR A 133 -7.70 30.79 2.71
CA THR A 133 -8.95 30.31 2.07
C THR A 133 -8.77 29.08 1.18
N LEU A 134 -7.53 28.63 0.92
CA LEU A 134 -7.24 27.36 0.25
C LEU A 134 -6.89 26.21 1.23
N LEU A 135 -6.92 26.44 2.55
CA LEU A 135 -6.59 25.41 3.55
C LEU A 135 -7.37 24.09 3.38
N GLU A 136 -8.65 24.15 2.96
CA GLU A 136 -9.41 22.94 2.65
C GLU A 136 -9.01 22.27 1.32
N ALA A 137 -8.51 23.03 0.34
CA ALA A 137 -8.06 22.51 -0.95
C ALA A 137 -6.68 21.82 -0.87
N PHE A 138 -5.88 22.13 0.16
CA PHE A 138 -4.60 21.47 0.46
C PHE A 138 -4.74 20.11 1.17
N ARG A 139 -5.96 19.62 1.47
CA ARG A 139 -6.23 18.41 2.28
C ARG A 139 -5.97 17.07 1.56
N ALA A 140 -4.76 16.86 1.04
CA ALA A 140 -4.36 15.58 0.44
C ALA A 140 -2.90 15.18 0.69
N GLY A 141 -2.38 15.53 1.88
CA GLY A 141 -1.21 14.88 2.44
C GLY A 141 -1.62 13.82 3.46
N ASP A 142 -1.06 12.62 3.36
CA ASP A 142 -1.29 11.50 4.29
C ASP A 142 -0.49 11.63 5.60
N GLY A 143 -0.28 12.87 6.06
CA GLY A 143 0.59 13.20 7.20
C GLY A 143 2.09 13.07 6.91
N THR A 144 2.50 12.41 5.82
CA THR A 144 3.92 12.15 5.53
C THR A 144 4.65 13.36 4.91
N PRO A 145 6.00 13.42 5.02
CA PRO A 145 6.81 14.40 4.29
C PRO A 145 6.68 14.33 2.76
N ASN A 146 6.16 13.22 2.20
CA ASN A 146 5.94 13.06 0.77
C ASN A 146 4.52 13.44 0.32
N GLY A 147 3.53 13.42 1.21
CA GLY A 147 2.16 13.84 0.92
C GLY A 147 1.89 15.33 1.17
N GLY A 148 2.63 15.97 2.06
CA GLY A 148 2.37 17.35 2.48
C GLY A 148 2.42 18.38 1.35
N ALA A 149 1.42 19.27 1.32
CA ALA A 149 1.35 20.36 0.34
C ALA A 149 2.42 21.43 0.62
N LYS A 150 2.84 22.16 -0.42
CA LYS A 150 3.92 23.16 -0.33
C LYS A 150 3.49 24.56 -0.78
N ILE A 151 3.99 25.58 -0.07
CA ILE A 151 3.85 26.98 -0.46
C ILE A 151 5.22 27.64 -0.60
N ILE A 152 5.48 28.19 -1.79
CA ILE A 152 6.72 28.90 -2.13
C ILE A 152 6.43 30.39 -2.26
N ASN A 153 6.94 31.18 -1.31
CA ASN A 153 6.88 32.64 -1.36
C ASN A 153 8.09 33.19 -2.11
N ILE A 154 7.89 34.02 -3.14
CA ILE A 154 9.01 34.64 -3.85
C ILE A 154 9.47 35.89 -3.08
N GLY A 155 10.62 35.74 -2.40
CA GLY A 155 11.30 36.77 -1.61
C GLY A 155 12.22 37.67 -2.45
N CYS A 156 13.04 38.48 -1.77
CA CYS A 156 14.01 39.38 -2.38
C CYS A 156 14.97 39.98 -1.35
N ALA A 157 16.25 40.11 -1.67
CA ALA A 157 17.28 40.72 -0.82
C ALA A 157 16.92 42.13 -0.27
N SER A 158 16.03 42.88 -0.93
CA SER A 158 15.48 44.15 -0.40
C SER A 158 14.71 44.00 0.92
N MET A 159 14.31 42.79 1.31
CA MET A 159 13.72 42.47 2.63
C MET A 159 14.63 42.91 3.79
N SER A 160 15.95 42.88 3.60
CA SER A 160 16.96 43.38 4.56
C SER A 160 16.85 44.87 4.91
N LYS A 161 16.04 45.63 4.15
CA LYS A 161 15.78 47.07 4.34
C LYS A 161 14.31 47.38 4.63
N GLY A 162 13.48 46.35 4.79
CA GLY A 162 12.06 46.51 5.11
C GLY A 162 11.80 46.68 6.61
N SER A 163 10.58 47.10 6.96
CA SER A 163 10.09 47.07 8.33
C SER A 163 8.68 46.48 8.41
N LEU A 164 8.35 45.85 9.54
CA LEU A 164 7.05 45.21 9.80
C LEU A 164 5.94 46.24 10.10
N ASP A 165 6.34 47.43 10.53
CA ASP A 165 5.48 48.58 10.83
C ASP A 165 5.45 49.62 9.69
N TYR A 166 6.10 49.33 8.54
CA TYR A 166 6.23 50.29 7.44
C TYR A 166 4.87 50.79 6.96
N PHE A 167 3.91 49.89 6.76
CA PHE A 167 2.59 50.30 6.28
C PHE A 167 1.78 50.98 7.38
N GLU A 168 1.83 50.55 8.64
CA GLU A 168 1.15 51.25 9.74
C GLU A 168 1.64 52.70 9.92
N LYS A 169 2.95 52.93 9.82
CA LYS A 169 3.55 54.27 9.95
C LYS A 169 3.22 55.20 8.78
N ASN A 170 2.99 54.66 7.58
CA ASN A 170 2.74 55.45 6.37
C ASN A 170 1.25 55.52 5.97
N ASP A 171 0.43 54.53 6.35
CA ASP A 171 -1.03 54.55 6.22
C ASP A 171 -1.65 55.63 7.14
N LEU A 172 -1.01 55.92 8.29
CA LEU A 172 -1.60 56.77 9.34
C LEU A 172 -1.51 58.29 9.10
N ASN A 173 -0.56 58.80 8.29
CA ASN A 173 -0.53 60.22 7.91
C ASN A 173 0.49 60.53 6.78
N ASP A 174 0.04 60.48 5.52
CA ASP A 174 0.38 61.57 4.59
C ASP A 174 -0.79 61.88 3.64
N ALA A 175 -1.90 62.37 4.24
CA ALA A 175 -3.07 62.85 3.50
C ALA A 175 -2.78 64.08 2.60
N ASN A 176 -1.55 64.61 2.60
CA ASN A 176 -1.12 65.71 1.73
C ASN A 176 -0.45 65.20 0.43
N GLN A 177 0.02 63.95 0.37
CA GLN A 177 0.56 63.38 -0.87
C GLN A 177 -0.57 63.05 -1.86
N ARG A 178 -0.56 63.75 -2.99
CA ARG A 178 -1.49 63.48 -4.10
C ARG A 178 -1.13 62.15 -4.78
N PRO A 179 -2.11 61.28 -5.11
CA PRO A 179 -1.84 60.09 -5.91
C PRO A 179 -1.11 60.43 -7.21
N GLY A 180 -0.04 59.68 -7.51
CA GLY A 180 0.90 59.96 -8.60
C GLY A 180 2.11 60.81 -8.21
N SER A 181 2.19 61.38 -7.01
CA SER A 181 3.42 62.05 -6.52
C SER A 181 4.61 61.08 -6.52
N PRO A 182 5.80 61.48 -7.00
CA PRO A 182 6.96 60.60 -7.08
C PRO A 182 7.58 60.31 -5.70
N ILE A 183 7.80 59.04 -5.42
CA ILE A 183 8.51 58.55 -4.23
C ILE A 183 9.98 58.30 -4.60
N SER A 184 10.88 58.58 -3.66
CA SER A 184 12.32 58.31 -3.82
C SER A 184 12.59 56.84 -4.18
N ALA A 185 13.59 56.60 -5.03
CA ALA A 185 14.06 55.25 -5.34
C ALA A 185 14.54 54.48 -4.10
N LYS A 186 14.98 55.18 -3.03
CA LYS A 186 15.27 54.56 -1.74
C LYS A 186 13.99 54.01 -1.09
N ASP A 187 12.97 54.84 -0.99
CA ASP A 187 11.80 54.58 -0.16
C ASP A 187 10.81 53.65 -0.86
N GLY A 188 10.73 53.68 -2.21
CA GLY A 188 10.04 52.66 -3.00
C GLY A 188 10.67 51.27 -2.87
N ASN A 189 12.00 51.18 -2.74
CA ASN A 189 12.68 49.91 -2.45
C ASN A 189 12.44 49.44 -1.01
N ILE A 190 12.33 50.35 -0.03
CA ILE A 190 11.95 50.03 1.36
C ILE A 190 10.49 49.55 1.41
N ARG A 191 9.57 50.21 0.69
CA ARG A 191 8.15 49.81 0.56
C ARG A 191 8.01 48.40 -0.01
N TYR A 192 8.69 48.13 -1.13
CA TYR A 192 8.72 46.80 -1.73
C TYR A 192 9.36 45.75 -0.80
N GLY A 193 10.51 46.06 -0.21
CA GLY A 193 11.21 45.19 0.75
C GLY A 193 10.37 44.86 1.97
N SER A 194 9.68 45.85 2.54
CA SER A 194 8.75 45.69 3.67
C SER A 194 7.59 44.76 3.31
N SER A 195 7.01 44.90 2.11
CA SER A 195 5.93 44.02 1.66
C SER A 195 6.37 42.55 1.55
N LYS A 196 7.60 42.29 1.09
CA LYS A 196 8.17 40.93 0.99
C LYS A 196 8.63 40.39 2.36
N LEU A 197 9.07 41.25 3.26
CA LEU A 197 9.39 40.90 4.65
C LEU A 197 8.13 40.47 5.41
N LEU A 198 7.07 41.28 5.33
CA LEU A 198 5.77 41.02 5.95
C LEU A 198 5.12 39.74 5.43
N MET A 199 5.12 39.52 4.11
CA MET A 199 4.70 38.26 3.50
C MET A 199 5.40 37.07 4.16
N SER A 200 6.74 37.09 4.14
CA SER A 200 7.54 35.94 4.54
C SER A 200 7.33 35.65 6.03
N ALA A 201 7.43 36.67 6.90
CA ALA A 201 7.26 36.51 8.33
C ALA A 201 5.84 36.07 8.72
N ALA A 202 4.78 36.66 8.14
CA ALA A 202 3.41 36.24 8.41
C ALA A 202 3.14 34.78 7.94
N MET A 203 3.74 34.38 6.82
CA MET A 203 3.60 33.02 6.28
C MET A 203 4.38 31.97 7.09
N TYR A 204 5.54 32.29 7.66
CA TYR A 204 6.20 31.41 8.64
C TYR A 204 5.42 31.36 9.96
N ALA A 205 4.83 32.47 10.42
CA ALA A 205 3.99 32.46 11.63
C ALA A 205 2.74 31.57 11.43
N LEU A 206 2.12 31.62 10.24
CA LEU A 206 1.04 30.71 9.86
C LEU A 206 1.49 29.25 9.84
N ARG A 207 2.69 28.94 9.30
CA ARG A 207 3.29 27.59 9.35
C ARG A 207 3.40 27.09 10.80
N ARG A 208 3.97 27.90 11.71
CA ARG A 208 4.08 27.54 13.14
C ARG A 208 2.72 27.21 13.75
N SER A 209 1.71 28.05 13.51
CA SER A 209 0.35 27.86 14.00
C SER A 209 -0.31 26.57 13.48
N LEU A 210 -0.14 26.25 12.19
CA LEU A 210 -0.71 25.04 11.57
C LEU A 210 0.01 23.75 12.00
N VAL A 211 1.33 23.80 12.23
CA VAL A 211 2.09 22.68 12.79
C VAL A 211 1.66 22.41 14.23
N LEU A 212 1.50 23.45 15.05
CA LEU A 212 1.03 23.32 16.43
C LEU A 212 -0.40 22.79 16.55
N SER A 213 -1.27 23.04 15.56
CA SER A 213 -2.64 22.52 15.54
C SER A 213 -2.76 21.10 14.97
N GLY A 214 -1.68 20.53 14.42
CA GLY A 214 -1.64 19.19 13.82
C GLY A 214 -2.60 18.98 12.63
N SER A 215 -3.23 20.04 12.12
CA SER A 215 -4.48 19.90 11.35
C SER A 215 -4.31 19.71 9.84
N ILE A 216 -3.17 20.16 9.29
CA ILE A 216 -2.88 20.15 7.85
C ILE A 216 -1.37 19.99 7.64
N ALA A 217 -0.96 18.99 6.86
CA ALA A 217 0.43 18.82 6.43
C ALA A 217 0.80 19.84 5.34
N LEU A 218 1.26 21.03 5.75
CA LEU A 218 1.58 22.15 4.87
C LEU A 218 2.97 22.73 5.20
N ASN A 219 3.95 22.58 4.29
CA ASN A 219 5.24 23.25 4.46
C ASN A 219 5.28 24.58 3.68
N ILE A 220 5.87 25.59 4.29
CA ILE A 220 5.88 26.97 3.79
C ILE A 220 7.30 27.51 3.89
N PHE A 221 7.85 27.97 2.77
CA PHE A 221 9.20 28.51 2.70
C PHE A 221 9.31 29.67 1.69
N THR A 222 10.39 30.42 1.80
CA THR A 222 10.67 31.60 0.97
C THR A 222 11.87 31.34 0.07
N LEU A 223 11.79 31.76 -1.19
CA LEU A 223 12.88 31.66 -2.17
C LEU A 223 13.16 33.02 -2.80
N ASP A 224 14.40 33.48 -2.69
CA ASP A 224 14.93 34.63 -3.42
C ASP A 224 15.49 34.18 -4.78
N PRO A 225 14.94 34.67 -5.91
CA PRO A 225 15.41 34.34 -7.25
C PRO A 225 16.71 35.09 -7.65
N GLY A 226 17.24 35.94 -6.76
CA GLY A 226 18.31 36.88 -7.07
C GLY A 226 17.86 38.01 -8.00
N ASN A 227 18.79 38.84 -8.47
CA ASN A 227 18.43 39.90 -9.41
C ASN A 227 18.10 39.33 -10.79
N LEU A 228 16.95 39.71 -11.35
CA LEU A 228 16.49 39.25 -12.66
C LEU A 228 16.87 40.20 -13.81
N THR A 229 17.35 39.64 -14.93
CA THR A 229 17.52 40.32 -16.22
C THR A 229 16.25 40.33 -17.04
N GLY A 230 16.08 41.36 -17.86
CA GLY A 230 14.99 41.47 -18.83
C GLY A 230 13.96 42.52 -18.40
N GLU A 231 12.95 42.73 -19.25
CA GLU A 231 11.86 43.65 -18.97
C GLU A 231 10.94 43.07 -17.88
N ASN A 232 11.04 43.63 -16.67
CA ASN A 232 10.20 43.25 -15.56
C ASN A 232 9.09 44.30 -15.37
N HIS A 233 7.86 43.84 -15.12
CA HIS A 233 6.72 44.72 -14.81
C HIS A 233 6.90 45.50 -13.49
N LEU A 234 7.94 45.18 -12.70
CA LEU A 234 8.37 45.90 -11.49
C LEU A 234 9.24 47.13 -11.79
N THR A 235 9.71 47.30 -13.04
CA THR A 235 10.66 48.36 -13.45
C THR A 235 10.15 49.27 -14.55
N THR A 236 9.00 48.98 -15.16
CA THR A 236 8.40 49.78 -16.25
C THR A 236 8.01 51.19 -15.81
N ALA A 237 7.60 51.37 -14.54
CA ALA A 237 7.28 52.67 -13.93
C ALA A 237 8.42 53.24 -13.06
N ALA A 238 9.64 52.68 -13.13
CA ALA A 238 10.77 53.14 -12.31
C ALA A 238 11.42 54.43 -12.88
N PRO A 239 11.97 55.32 -12.01
CA PRO A 239 12.70 56.51 -12.44
C PRO A 239 13.84 56.19 -13.42
N LEU A 240 14.16 57.13 -14.31
CA LEU A 240 15.12 56.91 -15.40
C LEU A 240 16.53 56.54 -14.89
N SER A 241 16.93 57.04 -13.73
CA SER A 241 18.16 56.65 -13.02
C SER A 241 18.16 55.18 -12.57
N VAL A 242 17.03 54.66 -12.10
CA VAL A 242 16.86 53.25 -11.71
C VAL A 242 16.87 52.34 -12.94
N ARG A 243 16.22 52.76 -14.03
CA ARG A 243 16.24 52.05 -15.32
C ARG A 243 17.64 52.00 -15.90
N MET A 244 18.38 53.11 -15.93
CA MET A 244 19.79 53.13 -16.34
C MET A 244 20.67 52.27 -15.44
N ALA A 245 20.49 52.30 -14.12
CA ALA A 245 21.29 51.47 -13.20
C ALA A 245 21.03 49.96 -13.35
N HIS A 246 19.84 49.54 -13.79
CA HIS A 246 19.55 48.15 -14.14
C HIS A 246 20.17 47.77 -15.49
N GLN A 247 20.11 48.67 -16.47
CA GLN A 247 20.64 48.47 -17.82
C GLN A 247 22.19 48.47 -17.87
N THR A 248 22.88 49.32 -17.11
CA THR A 248 24.35 49.30 -17.01
C THR A 248 24.86 48.05 -16.27
N ARG A 249 24.12 47.59 -15.25
CA ARG A 249 24.43 46.33 -14.56
C ARG A 249 24.27 45.12 -15.47
N SER A 250 23.23 45.06 -16.31
CA SER A 250 23.01 43.90 -17.19
C SER A 250 24.14 43.69 -18.20
N GLY A 251 24.74 44.78 -18.72
CA GLY A 251 25.93 44.72 -19.58
C GLY A 251 27.18 44.14 -18.90
N LEU A 252 27.33 44.33 -17.58
CA LEU A 252 28.43 43.77 -16.78
C LEU A 252 28.15 42.35 -16.25
N GLY A 253 27.02 41.75 -16.64
CA GLY A 253 26.53 40.46 -16.13
C GLY A 253 27.52 39.28 -16.12
N PRO A 254 28.36 39.07 -17.16
CA PRO A 254 29.35 37.99 -17.14
C PRO A 254 30.40 38.18 -16.03
N PHE A 255 30.91 39.40 -15.86
CA PHE A 255 31.93 39.72 -14.85
C PHE A 255 31.36 39.66 -13.43
N LEU A 256 30.16 40.23 -13.21
CA LEU A 256 29.54 40.26 -11.89
C LEU A 256 29.17 38.86 -11.36
N ARG A 257 28.92 37.88 -12.24
CA ARG A 257 28.70 36.49 -11.84
C ARG A 257 29.92 35.78 -11.27
N VAL A 258 31.13 36.20 -11.63
CA VAL A 258 32.38 35.63 -11.08
C VAL A 258 32.50 35.97 -9.59
N PHE A 259 32.00 37.14 -9.17
CA PHE A 259 32.07 37.61 -7.79
C PHE A 259 30.79 37.32 -6.96
N SER A 260 29.65 37.00 -7.60
CA SER A 260 28.49 36.41 -6.91
C SER A 260 27.53 35.67 -7.86
N LYS A 261 27.16 34.43 -7.50
CA LYS A 261 26.15 33.63 -8.21
C LYS A 261 24.76 34.29 -8.27
N SER A 262 24.41 35.10 -7.25
CA SER A 262 23.11 35.79 -7.17
C SER A 262 23.07 37.12 -7.94
N ALA A 263 24.20 37.56 -8.50
CA ALA A 263 24.38 38.91 -9.03
C ALA A 263 23.35 39.29 -10.10
N ILE A 264 23.18 38.48 -11.16
CA ILE A 264 22.36 38.77 -12.36
C ILE A 264 21.91 37.46 -13.05
N ASN A 265 20.60 37.18 -13.14
CA ASN A 265 20.04 35.93 -13.66
C ASN A 265 18.91 36.09 -14.71
N LYS A 266 18.90 35.24 -15.74
CA LYS A 266 17.73 35.07 -16.63
C LYS A 266 16.66 34.32 -15.84
N ALA A 267 15.38 34.72 -15.96
CA ALA A 267 14.28 34.12 -15.19
C ALA A 267 14.17 32.59 -15.31
N THR A 268 14.58 32.02 -16.45
CA THR A 268 14.71 30.56 -16.68
C THR A 268 15.61 29.83 -15.68
N VAL A 269 16.56 30.50 -15.02
CA VAL A 269 17.47 29.91 -14.03
C VAL A 269 16.76 29.68 -12.69
N PRO A 270 16.28 30.71 -11.95
CA PRO A 270 15.49 30.49 -10.75
C PRO A 270 14.19 29.74 -11.03
N ALA A 271 13.57 29.86 -12.21
CA ALA A 271 12.39 29.07 -12.56
C ALA A 271 12.64 27.55 -12.53
N LYS A 272 13.78 27.08 -13.06
CA LYS A 272 14.18 25.66 -12.95
C LYS A 272 14.43 25.25 -11.51
N ILE A 273 15.00 26.14 -10.69
CA ILE A 273 15.32 25.85 -9.29
C ILE A 273 14.04 25.80 -8.44
N ILE A 274 13.10 26.74 -8.64
CA ILE A 274 11.76 26.73 -8.05
C ILE A 274 11.02 25.43 -8.40
N ALA A 275 11.02 25.04 -9.68
CA ALA A 275 10.40 23.78 -10.11
C ALA A 275 11.08 22.54 -9.50
N LYS A 276 12.42 22.53 -9.35
CA LYS A 276 13.15 21.46 -8.65
C LYS A 276 12.73 21.37 -7.19
N ILE A 277 12.76 22.48 -6.44
CA ILE A 277 12.46 22.51 -4.99
C ILE A 277 10.98 22.19 -4.71
N ALA A 278 10.08 22.66 -5.57
CA ALA A 278 8.65 22.36 -5.47
C ALA A 278 8.37 20.85 -5.46
N PHE A 279 9.01 20.08 -6.34
CA PHE A 279 8.80 18.63 -6.49
C PHE A 279 9.93 17.77 -5.90
N GLN A 280 10.86 18.38 -5.16
CA GLN A 280 11.86 17.68 -4.37
C GLN A 280 11.15 16.96 -3.20
N ARG A 281 11.44 15.68 -2.98
CA ARG A 281 10.95 14.94 -1.81
C ARG A 281 11.52 15.54 -0.53
N GLU A 282 10.69 15.71 0.49
CA GLU A 282 11.11 16.19 1.80
C GLU A 282 11.65 15.00 2.61
N THR A 283 12.77 15.18 3.31
CA THR A 283 13.14 14.30 4.43
C THR A 283 12.42 14.74 5.69
N VAL A 284 12.37 13.88 6.71
CA VAL A 284 11.80 14.21 8.03
C VAL A 284 12.47 15.47 8.61
N GLU A 285 13.79 15.59 8.48
CA GLU A 285 14.55 16.78 8.89
C GLU A 285 14.11 18.06 8.17
N ASN A 286 13.96 17.99 6.85
CA ASN A 286 13.66 19.15 6.00
C ASN A 286 12.20 19.60 6.13
N TRP A 287 11.32 18.70 6.55
CA TRP A 287 9.94 19.03 6.89
C TRP A 287 9.87 19.94 8.14
N GLY A 288 10.64 19.62 9.18
CA GLY A 288 10.67 20.37 10.44
C GLY A 288 11.33 21.75 10.35
N ARG A 289 12.43 21.88 9.59
CA ARG A 289 13.22 23.12 9.49
C ARG A 289 12.49 24.26 8.75
N GLU A 290 12.62 25.49 9.26
CA GLU A 290 12.23 26.71 8.54
C GLU A 290 13.34 27.11 7.57
N ARG A 291 13.09 26.91 6.27
CA ARG A 291 14.11 27.03 5.21
C ARG A 291 13.89 28.28 4.36
N TYR A 292 14.96 29.03 4.08
CA TYR A 292 14.98 30.12 3.13
C TYR A 292 16.00 29.81 2.02
N PHE A 293 15.61 29.94 0.77
CA PHE A 293 16.47 29.66 -0.38
C PHE A 293 16.97 30.96 -1.02
N ILE A 294 18.25 31.03 -1.37
CA ILE A 294 18.79 32.01 -2.32
C ILE A 294 19.27 31.22 -3.53
N LEU A 295 18.52 31.28 -4.63
CA LEU A 295 18.68 30.36 -5.77
C LEU A 295 18.64 28.89 -5.29
N ASP A 296 19.75 28.17 -5.48
CA ASP A 296 19.98 26.75 -5.15
C ASP A 296 20.56 26.54 -3.74
N SER A 297 20.89 27.61 -3.03
CA SER A 297 21.53 27.58 -1.71
C SER A 297 20.48 27.70 -0.60
N GLU A 298 20.46 26.74 0.33
CA GLU A 298 19.53 26.68 1.46
C GLU A 298 20.13 27.33 2.72
N TYR A 299 19.30 28.05 3.47
CA TYR A 299 19.63 28.73 4.72
C TYR A 299 18.55 28.49 5.77
N GLU A 300 18.91 28.52 7.07
CA GLU A 300 17.93 28.69 8.14
C GLU A 300 17.20 30.03 7.93
N ALA A 301 15.87 30.03 7.88
CA ALA A 301 15.11 31.25 7.61
C ALA A 301 15.34 32.34 8.67
N GLY A 302 15.56 31.95 9.94
CA GLY A 302 15.89 32.87 11.03
C GLY A 302 17.25 33.58 10.90
N SER A 303 18.15 33.06 10.05
CA SER A 303 19.41 33.73 9.71
C SER A 303 19.23 34.86 8.68
N VAL A 304 18.21 34.77 7.82
CA VAL A 304 17.91 35.75 6.76
C VAL A 304 16.81 36.74 7.18
N ILE A 305 15.89 36.30 8.05
CA ILE A 305 14.74 37.07 8.54
C ILE A 305 14.81 37.10 10.07
N PRO A 306 15.44 38.11 10.70
CA PRO A 306 15.71 38.11 12.13
C PRO A 306 14.46 38.01 13.03
N VAL A 307 13.31 38.56 12.60
CA VAL A 307 12.04 38.47 13.36
C VAL A 307 11.58 37.03 13.62
N LEU A 308 11.97 36.04 12.79
CA LEU A 308 11.60 34.65 13.07
C LEU A 308 12.18 34.14 14.41
N ARG A 309 13.21 34.80 14.95
CA ARG A 309 13.82 34.51 16.25
C ARG A 309 13.09 35.17 17.43
N ASP A 310 12.07 36.00 17.19
CA ASP A 310 11.18 36.59 18.20
C ASP A 310 9.76 35.98 18.07
N PRO A 311 9.41 35.00 18.93
CA PRO A 311 8.07 34.40 18.90
C PRO A 311 6.94 35.39 19.20
N ALA A 312 7.17 36.40 20.05
CA ALA A 312 6.13 37.34 20.44
C ALA A 312 5.80 38.33 19.32
N GLN A 313 6.83 38.84 18.62
CA GLN A 313 6.65 39.67 17.43
C GLN A 313 6.02 38.89 16.27
N MET A 314 6.35 37.61 16.11
CA MET A 314 5.73 36.70 15.13
C MET A 314 4.24 36.46 15.42
N ASP A 315 3.89 36.18 16.67
CA ASP A 315 2.51 36.00 17.10
C ASP A 315 1.66 37.27 16.92
N ALA A 316 2.23 38.43 17.27
CA ALA A 316 1.59 39.73 17.08
C ALA A 316 1.37 40.02 15.58
N LEU A 317 2.34 39.71 14.73
CA LEU A 317 2.22 39.83 13.27
C LEU A 317 1.14 38.91 12.70
N LEU A 318 1.06 37.65 13.13
CA LEU A 318 0.03 36.73 12.68
C LEU A 318 -1.37 37.23 13.06
N LYS A 319 -1.56 37.66 14.32
CA LYS A 319 -2.83 38.22 14.82
C LYS A 319 -3.22 39.49 14.06
N LYS A 320 -2.25 40.36 13.73
CA LYS A 320 -2.44 41.55 12.87
C LYS A 320 -2.92 41.20 11.47
N VAL A 321 -2.22 40.31 10.76
CA VAL A 321 -2.56 39.98 9.36
C VAL A 321 -3.87 39.18 9.28
N MET A 322 -4.12 38.27 10.22
CA MET A 322 -5.42 37.60 10.36
C MET A 322 -6.57 38.60 10.54
N ARG A 323 -6.41 39.60 11.43
CA ARG A 323 -7.41 40.65 11.66
C ARG A 323 -7.63 41.55 10.44
N GLN A 324 -6.57 41.90 9.70
CA GLN A 324 -6.67 42.68 8.46
C GLN A 324 -7.49 41.93 7.39
N VAL A 325 -7.25 40.63 7.25
CA VAL A 325 -8.01 39.74 6.36
C VAL A 325 -9.45 39.57 6.83
N GLU A 326 -9.67 39.34 8.13
CA GLU A 326 -11.00 39.19 8.72
C GLU A 326 -11.87 40.44 8.53
N ILE A 327 -11.31 41.64 8.74
CA ILE A 327 -11.99 42.92 8.47
C ILE A 327 -12.29 43.05 6.97
N GLY A 328 -11.33 42.70 6.11
CA GLY A 328 -11.53 42.68 4.65
C GLY A 328 -12.64 41.74 4.18
N ILE A 329 -12.84 40.60 4.87
CA ILE A 329 -13.94 39.67 4.61
C ILE A 329 -15.27 40.20 5.20
N LYS A 330 -15.30 40.62 6.46
CA LYS A 330 -16.52 41.08 7.15
C LYS A 330 -17.06 42.42 6.63
N GLY A 331 -16.22 43.25 6.02
CA GLY A 331 -16.64 44.47 5.32
C GLY A 331 -17.43 44.20 4.02
N MET A 332 -17.39 42.96 3.49
CA MET A 332 -18.17 42.60 2.32
C MET A 332 -19.60 42.19 2.69
N GLY A 333 -20.58 42.99 2.26
CA GLY A 333 -22.00 42.60 2.21
C GLY A 333 -22.25 41.50 1.16
N PHE A 334 -21.71 40.30 1.40
CA PHE A 334 -21.55 39.26 0.40
C PHE A 334 -22.84 38.43 0.19
N GLN A 335 -23.60 38.77 -0.83
CA GLN A 335 -24.46 37.80 -1.50
C GLN A 335 -23.64 37.06 -2.57
N PRO A 336 -23.42 35.73 -2.45
CA PRO A 336 -22.76 34.98 -3.51
C PRO A 336 -23.60 35.04 -4.79
N ARG A 337 -23.02 35.49 -5.90
CA ARG A 337 -23.66 35.40 -7.24
C ARG A 337 -23.44 34.00 -7.80
N PRO A 338 -24.46 33.10 -7.83
CA PRO A 338 -24.29 31.77 -8.41
C PRO A 338 -24.17 31.88 -9.93
N GLN A 339 -23.23 31.14 -10.53
CA GLN A 339 -23.20 31.00 -11.99
C GLN A 339 -24.47 30.26 -12.46
N PRO A 340 -25.33 30.86 -13.30
CA PRO A 340 -26.69 30.35 -13.52
C PRO A 340 -26.75 29.07 -14.37
N ALA A 341 -25.72 28.80 -15.19
CA ALA A 341 -25.74 27.68 -16.14
C ALA A 341 -25.79 26.30 -15.46
N LEU A 342 -24.85 26.03 -14.55
CA LEU A 342 -24.76 24.74 -13.86
C LEU A 342 -25.96 24.51 -12.92
N ARG A 343 -26.37 25.55 -12.17
CA ARG A 343 -27.53 25.46 -11.26
C ARG A 343 -28.84 25.21 -12.01
N ARG A 344 -29.06 25.86 -13.17
CA ARG A 344 -30.21 25.56 -14.05
C ARG A 344 -30.18 24.12 -14.57
N ARG A 345 -29.02 23.62 -15.02
CA ARG A 345 -28.89 22.22 -15.50
C ARG A 345 -29.23 21.22 -14.39
N ARG A 346 -28.70 21.41 -13.18
CA ARG A 346 -28.97 20.54 -12.02
C ARG A 346 -30.44 20.63 -11.56
N GLN A 347 -31.04 21.81 -11.54
CA GLN A 347 -32.47 22.00 -11.24
C GLN A 347 -33.39 21.40 -12.31
N LEU A 348 -33.02 21.46 -13.60
CA LEU A 348 -33.78 20.82 -14.67
C LEU A 348 -33.76 19.29 -14.51
N ILE A 349 -32.58 18.72 -14.24
CA ILE A 349 -32.42 17.28 -13.97
C ILE A 349 -33.27 16.86 -12.76
N HIS A 350 -33.16 17.53 -11.62
CA HIS A 350 -33.99 17.19 -10.45
C HIS A 350 -35.49 17.31 -10.72
N ARG A 351 -35.94 18.31 -11.51
CA ARG A 351 -37.36 18.42 -11.91
C ARG A 351 -37.79 17.29 -12.86
N LEU A 352 -36.95 16.88 -13.80
CA LEU A 352 -37.22 15.75 -14.70
C LEU A 352 -37.26 14.42 -13.95
N CYS A 353 -36.33 14.19 -13.01
CA CYS A 353 -36.35 13.01 -12.13
C CYS A 353 -37.58 12.99 -11.23
N PHE A 354 -37.99 14.13 -10.66
CA PHE A 354 -39.19 14.24 -9.82
C PHE A 354 -40.48 14.00 -10.61
N LEU A 355 -40.62 14.59 -11.80
CA LEU A 355 -41.75 14.34 -12.71
C LEU A 355 -41.76 12.89 -13.21
N GLY A 356 -40.59 12.31 -13.50
CA GLY A 356 -40.45 10.89 -13.84
C GLY A 356 -40.90 9.98 -12.70
N GLY A 357 -40.47 10.25 -11.47
CA GLY A 357 -40.90 9.52 -10.27
C GLY A 357 -42.41 9.58 -10.03
N ILE A 358 -43.01 10.76 -10.16
CA ILE A 358 -44.48 10.92 -10.08
C ILE A 358 -45.19 10.14 -11.20
N SER A 359 -44.67 10.18 -12.43
CA SER A 359 -45.24 9.43 -13.55
C SER A 359 -45.17 7.91 -13.33
N ILE A 360 -44.03 7.40 -12.86
CA ILE A 360 -43.84 5.99 -12.50
C ILE A 360 -44.79 5.59 -11.36
N PHE A 361 -44.91 6.42 -10.32
CA PHE A 361 -45.83 6.18 -9.20
C PHE A 361 -47.30 6.11 -9.66
N LEU A 362 -47.74 7.01 -10.54
CA LEU A 362 -49.07 6.97 -11.14
C LEU A 362 -49.28 5.73 -12.03
N LEU A 363 -48.27 5.32 -12.81
CA LEU A 363 -48.34 4.10 -13.63
C LEU A 363 -48.45 2.83 -12.77
N VAL A 364 -47.73 2.75 -11.64
CA VAL A 364 -47.86 1.66 -10.64
C VAL A 364 -49.24 1.65 -9.98
N LEU A 365 -49.86 2.82 -9.78
CA LEU A 365 -51.24 2.90 -9.29
C LEU A 365 -52.26 2.46 -10.35
N ILE A 366 -52.07 2.83 -11.63
CA ILE A 366 -53.04 2.56 -12.71
C ILE A 366 -52.95 1.13 -13.26
N PHE A 367 -51.76 0.52 -13.34
CA PHE A 367 -51.55 -0.79 -13.95
C PHE A 367 -51.18 -1.86 -12.91
N PRO A 368 -52.10 -2.78 -12.53
CA PRO A 368 -51.84 -3.81 -11.52
C PRO A 368 -50.67 -4.74 -11.86
N SER A 369 -50.42 -5.00 -13.14
CA SER A 369 -49.30 -5.81 -13.62
C SER A 369 -47.93 -5.20 -13.33
N TRP A 370 -47.82 -3.86 -13.23
CA TRP A 370 -46.57 -3.20 -12.85
C TRP A 370 -46.27 -3.33 -11.36
N ARG A 371 -47.30 -3.49 -10.51
CA ARG A 371 -47.12 -3.72 -9.07
C ARG A 371 -46.40 -5.04 -8.80
N ALA A 372 -46.75 -6.10 -9.53
CA ALA A 372 -46.10 -7.41 -9.41
C ALA A 372 -44.61 -7.38 -9.80
N ALA A 373 -44.22 -6.51 -10.73
CA ALA A 373 -42.83 -6.37 -11.20
C ALA A 373 -41.97 -5.43 -10.33
N LEU A 374 -42.58 -4.48 -9.61
CA LEU A 374 -41.86 -3.42 -8.89
C LEU A 374 -41.96 -3.51 -7.35
N LEU A 375 -42.92 -4.23 -6.79
CA LEU A 375 -42.99 -4.39 -5.32
C LEU A 375 -41.85 -5.26 -4.73
N PRO A 376 -41.38 -6.36 -5.37
CA PRO A 376 -40.28 -7.18 -4.81
C PRO A 376 -38.95 -6.44 -4.65
N THR A 377 -38.72 -5.38 -5.43
CA THR A 377 -37.44 -4.62 -5.43
C THR A 377 -37.44 -3.43 -4.48
N PHE A 378 -38.58 -3.07 -3.87
CA PHE A 378 -38.67 -2.00 -2.86
C PHE A 378 -38.89 -2.51 -1.43
N SER A 379 -39.18 -3.80 -1.23
CA SER A 379 -39.57 -4.36 0.07
C SER A 379 -38.42 -4.80 0.99
N LEU A 380 -37.17 -4.82 0.50
CA LEU A 380 -36.02 -5.46 1.17
C LEU A 380 -35.07 -4.51 1.93
N GLY A 381 -35.49 -3.27 2.24
CA GLY A 381 -34.61 -2.30 2.93
C GLY A 381 -35.31 -1.14 3.67
N LEU A 382 -36.62 -1.21 3.89
CA LEU A 382 -37.42 -0.10 4.48
C LEU A 382 -38.29 -0.50 5.68
N VAL A 383 -38.06 -1.68 6.27
CA VAL A 383 -38.74 -2.15 7.49
C VAL A 383 -37.73 -2.63 8.53
N ALA A 384 -36.74 -1.78 8.81
CA ALA A 384 -36.07 -1.75 10.10
C ALA A 384 -36.70 -0.62 10.93
N SER A 385 -36.98 -0.86 12.21
CA SER A 385 -37.68 0.08 13.09
C SER A 385 -36.90 1.38 13.29
N SER A 386 -37.59 2.51 13.19
CA SER A 386 -36.99 3.86 13.09
C SER A 386 -36.47 4.46 14.41
N ASP A 387 -36.21 3.64 15.44
CA ASP A 387 -35.73 4.10 16.75
C ASP A 387 -34.19 4.06 16.87
N ASP A 388 -33.50 3.18 16.14
CA ASP A 388 -32.03 3.02 16.20
C ASP A 388 -31.25 3.96 15.28
N LEU A 389 -31.91 4.79 14.46
CA LEU A 389 -31.25 5.69 13.50
C LEU A 389 -30.71 7.00 14.12
N HIS A 390 -30.47 7.00 15.43
CA HIS A 390 -29.67 8.01 16.11
C HIS A 390 -28.19 7.86 15.70
N ILE A 391 -27.73 8.73 14.80
CA ILE A 391 -26.29 8.92 14.55
C ILE A 391 -25.64 9.44 15.84
N GLN A 392 -25.09 8.53 16.66
CA GLN A 392 -24.32 8.87 17.85
C GLN A 392 -23.03 9.60 17.45
N THR A 393 -23.09 10.93 17.45
CA THR A 393 -21.95 11.84 17.22
C THR A 393 -20.93 11.80 18.36
N THR A 394 -21.34 11.33 19.53
CA THR A 394 -20.47 11.06 20.69
C THR A 394 -20.55 9.57 21.01
N ARG A 395 -19.39 8.90 21.04
CA ARG A 395 -19.26 7.51 21.50
C ARG A 395 -18.25 7.46 22.64
N TYR A 396 -18.59 6.77 23.73
CA TYR A 396 -17.70 6.56 24.87
C TYR A 396 -17.13 5.15 24.84
N TYR A 397 -15.82 5.03 25.03
CA TYR A 397 -15.10 3.75 25.06
C TYR A 397 -14.18 3.70 26.27
N ASP A 398 -14.31 2.64 27.05
CA ASP A 398 -13.49 2.36 28.22
C ASP A 398 -12.51 1.23 27.90
N LEU A 399 -11.26 1.60 27.61
CA LEU A 399 -10.22 0.66 27.15
C LEU A 399 -9.74 -0.29 28.27
N SER A 400 -10.13 -0.06 29.53
CA SER A 400 -9.88 -1.04 30.60
C SER A 400 -10.68 -2.33 30.41
N LYS A 401 -11.73 -2.30 29.56
CA LYS A 401 -12.59 -3.43 29.24
C LYS A 401 -12.21 -4.19 27.95
N THR A 402 -11.24 -3.69 27.18
CA THR A 402 -10.76 -4.35 25.94
C THR A 402 -9.26 -4.66 26.03
N GLN A 403 -8.93 -5.53 26.99
CA GLN A 403 -7.54 -5.89 27.35
C GLN A 403 -7.02 -7.15 26.66
N GLY A 404 -7.90 -8.10 26.32
CA GLY A 404 -7.51 -9.44 25.87
C GLY A 404 -7.35 -10.41 27.03
N THR A 405 -8.12 -11.49 27.02
CA THR A 405 -8.21 -12.54 28.04
C THR A 405 -8.13 -13.93 27.42
N GLY A 406 -7.58 -14.89 28.17
CA GLY A 406 -7.41 -16.28 27.70
C GLY A 406 -8.71 -17.01 27.32
N SER A 407 -9.86 -16.60 27.84
CA SER A 407 -11.20 -17.11 27.46
C SER A 407 -12.00 -16.11 26.63
N GLY A 408 -11.35 -15.41 25.69
CA GLY A 408 -11.93 -14.31 24.92
C GLY A 408 -13.27 -14.64 24.21
N TRP A 409 -13.45 -15.88 23.75
CA TRP A 409 -14.70 -16.35 23.15
C TRP A 409 -15.88 -16.37 24.12
N GLU A 410 -15.66 -16.68 25.40
CA GLU A 410 -16.70 -16.67 26.45
C GLU A 410 -17.05 -15.24 26.87
N ASN A 411 -16.03 -14.37 26.90
CA ASN A 411 -16.15 -12.96 27.28
C ASN A 411 -16.69 -12.06 26.15
N GLY A 412 -16.94 -12.62 24.96
CA GLY A 412 -17.42 -11.86 23.80
C GLY A 412 -16.40 -10.88 23.21
N GLU A 413 -15.10 -11.16 23.37
CA GLU A 413 -14.03 -10.29 22.94
C GLU A 413 -13.94 -10.21 21.41
N ARG A 414 -13.72 -9.00 20.86
CA ARG A 414 -13.55 -8.80 19.41
C ARG A 414 -12.11 -8.98 18.95
N VAL A 415 -11.98 -9.70 17.85
CA VAL A 415 -10.72 -9.94 17.13
C VAL A 415 -10.73 -9.11 15.85
N LEU A 416 -9.64 -8.37 15.61
CA LEU A 416 -9.38 -7.74 14.31
C LEU A 416 -8.45 -8.66 13.51
N MET A 417 -8.95 -9.32 12.47
CA MET A 417 -8.14 -10.17 11.60
C MET A 417 -7.54 -9.35 10.46
N CYS A 418 -6.21 -9.21 10.43
CA CYS A 418 -5.48 -8.40 9.46
C CYS A 418 -4.73 -9.28 8.44
N THR A 419 -5.09 -9.15 7.17
CA THR A 419 -4.44 -9.86 6.05
C THR A 419 -3.97 -8.86 4.97
N PRO A 420 -2.66 -8.63 4.83
CA PRO A 420 -2.12 -7.91 3.68
C PRO A 420 -2.22 -8.81 2.43
N LEU A 421 -2.52 -8.21 1.28
CA LEU A 421 -2.75 -8.92 0.01
C LEU A 421 -1.97 -8.26 -1.13
N ARG A 422 -1.30 -9.11 -1.91
CA ARG A 422 -0.65 -8.75 -3.16
C ARG A 422 -0.71 -9.94 -4.12
N ASP A 423 -1.15 -9.70 -5.36
CA ASP A 423 -1.13 -10.70 -6.44
C ASP A 423 -1.72 -12.07 -6.01
N ALA A 424 -2.77 -12.05 -5.18
CA ALA A 424 -3.19 -13.12 -4.29
C ALA A 424 -4.45 -13.89 -4.73
N SER A 425 -5.01 -13.62 -5.91
CA SER A 425 -6.27 -14.24 -6.37
C SER A 425 -6.24 -15.78 -6.43
N SER A 426 -5.07 -16.39 -6.62
CA SER A 426 -4.86 -17.84 -6.53
C SER A 426 -5.14 -18.43 -5.14
N HIS A 427 -4.98 -17.65 -4.07
CA HIS A 427 -5.01 -18.14 -2.69
C HIS A 427 -6.36 -17.84 -1.99
N LEU A 428 -7.10 -16.81 -2.45
CA LEU A 428 -8.39 -16.42 -1.87
C LEU A 428 -9.41 -17.59 -1.74
N PRO A 429 -9.60 -18.49 -2.74
CA PRO A 429 -10.50 -19.64 -2.60
C PRO A 429 -10.18 -20.55 -1.41
N MET A 430 -8.89 -20.76 -1.11
CA MET A 430 -8.43 -21.53 0.05
C MET A 430 -8.57 -20.71 1.34
N PHE A 431 -8.18 -19.45 1.32
CA PHE A 431 -8.26 -18.57 2.49
C PHE A 431 -9.70 -18.42 3.02
N PHE A 432 -10.69 -18.25 2.13
CA PHE A 432 -12.10 -18.18 2.53
C PHE A 432 -12.69 -19.51 3.00
N SER A 433 -12.16 -20.66 2.55
CA SER A 433 -12.57 -21.95 3.09
C SER A 433 -12.07 -22.13 4.53
N HIS A 434 -10.88 -21.61 4.87
CA HIS A 434 -10.43 -21.52 6.25
C HIS A 434 -11.27 -20.55 7.09
N LEU A 435 -11.59 -19.35 6.59
CA LEU A 435 -12.48 -18.41 7.30
C LEU A 435 -13.82 -19.07 7.68
N ARG A 436 -14.45 -19.78 6.73
CA ARG A 436 -15.73 -20.47 6.94
C ARG A 436 -15.66 -21.66 7.92
N ASN A 437 -14.46 -22.15 8.21
CA ASN A 437 -14.21 -23.29 9.10
C ASN A 437 -13.73 -22.89 10.51
N LEU A 438 -13.58 -21.59 10.82
CA LEU A 438 -13.19 -21.15 12.16
C LEU A 438 -14.26 -21.50 13.20
N THR A 439 -13.85 -21.86 14.42
CA THR A 439 -14.80 -22.10 15.53
C THR A 439 -15.10 -20.83 16.33
N TYR A 440 -14.20 -19.85 16.32
CA TYR A 440 -14.39 -18.56 16.98
C TYR A 440 -15.59 -17.81 16.36
N PRO A 441 -16.54 -17.26 17.14
CA PRO A 441 -17.78 -16.68 16.59
C PRO A 441 -17.52 -15.58 15.55
N HIS A 442 -17.88 -15.82 14.29
CA HIS A 442 -17.55 -14.91 13.17
C HIS A 442 -18.03 -13.47 13.38
N ASN A 443 -19.17 -13.28 14.05
CA ASN A 443 -19.73 -11.98 14.39
C ASN A 443 -18.86 -11.15 15.38
N LEU A 444 -17.87 -11.77 16.02
CA LEU A 444 -16.84 -11.14 16.85
C LEU A 444 -15.51 -10.92 16.10
N ILE A 445 -15.36 -11.50 14.90
CA ILE A 445 -14.19 -11.32 14.03
C ILE A 445 -14.50 -10.21 13.03
N ASP A 446 -13.83 -9.07 13.19
CA ASP A 446 -13.83 -7.99 12.21
C ASP A 446 -12.68 -8.23 11.21
N LEU A 447 -12.97 -8.28 9.90
CA LEU A 447 -11.95 -8.58 8.86
C LEU A 447 -11.33 -7.28 8.31
N ALA A 448 -10.01 -7.27 8.12
CA ALA A 448 -9.26 -6.13 7.62
C ALA A 448 -8.26 -6.56 6.54
N PHE A 449 -8.45 -6.07 5.32
CA PHE A 449 -7.61 -6.36 4.16
C PHE A 449 -6.91 -5.11 3.63
N LEU A 450 -5.65 -5.23 3.23
CA LEU A 450 -4.95 -4.20 2.45
C LEU A 450 -4.39 -4.78 1.16
N VAL A 451 -4.93 -4.35 0.02
CA VAL A 451 -4.43 -4.70 -1.32
C VAL A 451 -3.40 -3.66 -1.77
N SER A 452 -2.19 -4.11 -2.12
CA SER A 452 -1.05 -3.24 -2.51
C SER A 452 -0.23 -3.81 -3.66
N ASP A 453 0.06 -2.97 -4.66
CA ASP A 453 0.96 -3.27 -5.79
C ASP A 453 0.57 -4.53 -6.61
N SER A 454 -0.67 -5.00 -6.48
CA SER A 454 -1.27 -6.11 -7.26
C SER A 454 -1.46 -5.75 -8.73
N LYS A 455 -1.45 -6.77 -9.59
CA LYS A 455 -1.63 -6.69 -11.05
C LYS A 455 -2.66 -7.69 -11.57
N ASP A 456 -3.10 -8.62 -10.73
CA ASP A 456 -4.16 -9.60 -10.99
C ASP A 456 -5.54 -9.07 -10.56
N GLY A 457 -6.54 -9.95 -10.56
CA GLY A 457 -7.91 -9.65 -10.10
C GLY A 457 -8.12 -9.81 -8.59
N THR A 458 -7.09 -9.62 -7.75
CA THR A 458 -7.21 -9.79 -6.28
C THR A 458 -8.40 -9.01 -5.71
N LEU A 459 -8.57 -7.73 -6.09
CA LEU A 459 -9.55 -6.84 -5.47
C LEU A 459 -10.98 -7.20 -5.87
N GLU A 460 -11.18 -7.55 -7.14
CA GLU A 460 -12.47 -7.96 -7.70
C GLU A 460 -12.92 -9.30 -7.10
N MET A 461 -12.01 -10.29 -7.03
CA MET A 461 -12.29 -11.59 -6.42
C MET A 461 -12.56 -11.46 -4.92
N LEU A 462 -11.72 -10.71 -4.19
CA LEU A 462 -11.93 -10.43 -2.77
C LEU A 462 -13.30 -9.82 -2.52
N SER A 463 -13.71 -8.85 -3.34
CA SER A 463 -15.03 -8.20 -3.21
C SER A 463 -16.18 -9.19 -3.40
N SER A 464 -16.15 -10.01 -4.46
CA SER A 464 -17.17 -11.05 -4.70
C SER A 464 -17.25 -12.04 -3.54
N MET A 465 -16.11 -12.52 -3.06
CA MET A 465 -16.06 -13.52 -1.99
C MET A 465 -16.48 -12.96 -0.61
N LEU A 466 -16.26 -11.66 -0.35
CA LEU A 466 -16.78 -10.99 0.85
C LEU A 466 -18.30 -10.79 0.76
N ASP A 467 -18.84 -10.43 -0.41
CA ASP A 467 -20.28 -10.36 -0.63
C ASP A 467 -20.93 -11.76 -0.48
N GLU A 468 -20.31 -12.82 -1.01
CA GLU A 468 -20.75 -14.22 -0.84
C GLU A 468 -20.63 -14.73 0.60
N LEU A 469 -19.70 -14.20 1.40
CA LEU A 469 -19.53 -14.55 2.82
C LEU A 469 -20.52 -13.80 3.72
N GLN A 470 -20.90 -12.57 3.36
CA GLN A 470 -21.87 -11.76 4.12
C GLN A 470 -23.32 -12.08 3.78
N ASN A 471 -23.61 -12.53 2.56
CA ASN A 471 -24.95 -12.93 2.12
C ASN A 471 -25.22 -14.45 2.27
N ASP A 472 -24.55 -15.10 3.23
CA ASP A 472 -24.76 -16.52 3.53
C ASP A 472 -26.18 -16.78 4.11
N VAL A 473 -26.64 -18.03 4.00
CA VAL A 473 -27.97 -18.45 4.45
C VAL A 473 -27.99 -18.71 5.96
N ASP A 474 -26.87 -19.07 6.59
CA ASP A 474 -26.74 -19.09 8.05
C ASP A 474 -26.20 -17.74 8.56
N PRO A 475 -26.98 -16.96 9.34
CA PRO A 475 -26.50 -15.70 9.92
C PRO A 475 -25.23 -15.84 10.77
N LYS A 476 -24.93 -17.04 11.30
CA LYS A 476 -23.68 -17.30 12.04
C LYS A 476 -22.43 -17.26 11.16
N MET A 477 -22.58 -17.48 9.85
CA MET A 477 -21.45 -17.42 8.91
C MET A 477 -21.02 -15.98 8.62
N SER A 478 -21.89 -15.00 8.88
CA SER A 478 -21.56 -13.58 8.71
C SER A 478 -20.50 -13.11 9.70
N PHE A 479 -19.49 -12.43 9.16
CA PHE A 479 -18.41 -11.80 9.93
C PHE A 479 -18.83 -10.41 10.43
N GLY A 480 -18.03 -9.84 11.34
CA GLY A 480 -18.19 -8.48 11.88
C GLY A 480 -17.89 -7.36 10.87
N GLU A 481 -17.33 -6.25 11.34
CA GLU A 481 -17.08 -5.07 10.48
C GLU A 481 -15.90 -5.32 9.51
N ILE A 482 -16.22 -5.57 8.24
CA ILE A 482 -15.25 -5.79 7.17
C ILE A 482 -14.70 -4.46 6.65
N SER A 483 -13.38 -4.37 6.48
CA SER A 483 -12.66 -3.20 5.96
C SER A 483 -11.68 -3.61 4.85
N VAL A 484 -11.93 -3.17 3.60
CA VAL A 484 -11.03 -3.37 2.47
C VAL A 484 -10.34 -2.06 2.11
N ILE A 485 -9.01 -2.05 2.15
CA ILE A 485 -8.17 -0.88 1.88
C ILE A 485 -7.34 -1.16 0.62
N GLN A 486 -7.23 -0.18 -0.28
CA GLN A 486 -6.31 -0.22 -1.41
C GLN A 486 -5.29 0.91 -1.27
N LYS A 487 -4.00 0.58 -1.17
CA LYS A 487 -2.90 1.55 -1.12
C LYS A 487 -1.61 0.88 -1.59
N ASP A 488 -1.06 1.36 -2.71
CA ASP A 488 0.25 0.93 -3.21
C ASP A 488 1.39 1.60 -2.44
N PHE A 489 2.47 0.85 -2.20
CA PHE A 489 3.74 1.37 -1.65
C PHE A 489 4.83 1.54 -2.71
N GLY A 490 4.56 1.15 -3.97
CA GLY A 490 5.45 1.38 -5.10
C GLY A 490 6.65 0.44 -5.14
N GLN A 491 6.45 -0.80 -4.69
CA GLN A 491 7.50 -1.82 -4.63
C GLN A 491 7.90 -2.24 -6.06
N LYS A 492 8.99 -1.64 -6.54
CA LYS A 492 9.54 -1.88 -7.88
C LYS A 492 9.82 -3.36 -8.11
N VAL A 493 9.10 -3.97 -9.05
CA VAL A 493 9.32 -5.36 -9.48
C VAL A 493 10.41 -5.40 -10.55
N THR A 494 11.65 -5.69 -10.17
CA THR A 494 12.65 -6.23 -11.11
C THR A 494 12.25 -7.64 -11.54
N GLN A 495 12.61 -8.01 -12.78
CA GLN A 495 12.08 -9.21 -13.42
C GLN A 495 12.83 -10.48 -13.04
N ASP A 496 14.12 -10.40 -12.73
CA ASP A 496 14.91 -11.57 -12.33
C ASP A 496 14.59 -12.02 -10.91
N VAL A 497 14.20 -13.29 -10.75
CA VAL A 497 13.87 -13.89 -9.44
C VAL A 497 15.09 -13.88 -8.53
N GLU A 498 16.26 -14.25 -9.04
CA GLU A 498 17.54 -14.20 -8.31
C GLU A 498 17.82 -12.81 -7.72
N SER A 499 17.47 -11.73 -8.43
CA SER A 499 17.65 -10.35 -7.93
C SER A 499 16.77 -10.00 -6.72
N ARG A 500 15.67 -10.73 -6.51
CA ARG A 500 14.74 -10.53 -5.38
C ARG A 500 15.19 -11.22 -4.10
N HIS A 501 16.00 -12.27 -4.24
CA HIS A 501 16.60 -13.02 -3.13
C HIS A 501 18.04 -12.57 -2.83
N GLY A 502 18.53 -11.47 -3.42
CA GLY A 502 19.78 -10.86 -2.97
C GLY A 502 19.60 -10.21 -1.59
N PHE A 503 20.42 -10.58 -0.61
CA PHE A 503 20.40 -10.06 0.77
C PHE A 503 20.17 -8.53 0.86
N ALA A 504 20.91 -7.77 0.05
CA ALA A 504 20.84 -6.30 0.00
C ALA A 504 19.46 -5.72 -0.42
N ALA A 505 18.62 -6.49 -1.12
CA ALA A 505 17.26 -6.07 -1.51
C ALA A 505 16.22 -6.36 -0.43
N GLN A 506 16.43 -7.42 0.36
CA GLN A 506 15.46 -7.97 1.31
C GLN A 506 15.17 -7.01 2.48
N ALA A 507 16.17 -6.26 2.96
CA ALA A 507 16.00 -5.19 3.94
C ALA A 507 15.02 -4.09 3.45
N GLY A 508 15.10 -3.73 2.17
CA GLY A 508 14.19 -2.76 1.54
C GLY A 508 12.75 -3.29 1.42
N ARG A 509 12.60 -4.60 1.13
CA ARG A 509 11.29 -5.28 1.11
C ARG A 509 10.63 -5.28 2.49
N ARG A 510 11.35 -5.68 3.56
CA ARG A 510 10.80 -5.66 4.94
C ARG A 510 10.35 -4.26 5.35
N LYS A 511 11.18 -3.23 5.12
CA LYS A 511 10.83 -1.82 5.41
C LYS A 511 9.57 -1.33 4.65
N LEU A 512 9.22 -1.90 3.49
CA LEU A 512 7.95 -1.63 2.77
C LEU A 512 6.77 -2.46 3.29
N MET A 513 6.95 -3.76 3.54
CA MET A 513 5.91 -4.62 4.12
C MET A 513 5.45 -4.12 5.51
N ALA A 514 6.38 -3.59 6.30
CA ALA A 514 6.11 -2.92 7.57
C ALA A 514 5.17 -1.71 7.40
N GLN A 515 5.34 -0.92 6.32
CA GLN A 515 4.43 0.20 6.03
C GLN A 515 3.03 -0.31 5.70
N ALA A 516 2.90 -1.40 4.92
CA ALA A 516 1.61 -2.02 4.61
C ALA A 516 0.89 -2.53 5.87
N ARG A 517 1.58 -3.32 6.73
CA ARG A 517 0.98 -3.81 8.00
C ARG A 517 0.60 -2.64 8.92
N ASN A 518 1.45 -1.62 9.08
CA ASN A 518 1.10 -0.43 9.88
C ASN A 518 -0.09 0.37 9.33
N TRP A 519 -0.19 0.53 8.01
CA TRP A 519 -1.29 1.27 7.37
C TRP A 519 -2.62 0.54 7.51
N LEU A 520 -2.63 -0.78 7.36
CA LEU A 520 -3.80 -1.63 7.59
C LEU A 520 -4.28 -1.48 9.05
N LEU A 521 -3.38 -1.72 10.01
CA LEU A 521 -3.66 -1.63 11.44
C LEU A 521 -4.20 -0.25 11.86
N SER A 522 -3.51 0.82 11.46
CA SER A 522 -3.84 2.19 11.89
C SER A 522 -5.18 2.68 11.34
N ALA A 523 -5.66 2.08 10.24
CA ALA A 523 -6.94 2.42 9.62
C ALA A 523 -8.12 1.57 10.15
N THR A 524 -7.87 0.41 10.76
CA THR A 524 -8.93 -0.54 11.17
C THR A 524 -8.99 -0.83 12.67
N LEU A 525 -7.98 -0.47 13.47
CA LEU A 525 -7.95 -0.72 14.92
C LEU A 525 -8.94 0.17 15.70
N ARG A 526 -10.17 -0.30 15.84
CA ARG A 526 -11.23 0.30 16.67
C ARG A 526 -10.97 0.11 18.20
N PRO A 527 -11.54 0.99 19.07
CA PRO A 527 -11.52 0.85 20.54
C PRO A 527 -12.15 -0.44 21.09
N THR A 528 -12.99 -1.11 20.29
CA THR A 528 -13.75 -2.31 20.64
C THR A 528 -12.98 -3.62 20.54
N HIS A 529 -11.85 -3.65 19.83
CA HIS A 529 -11.03 -4.85 19.72
C HIS A 529 -10.27 -5.13 21.03
N SER A 530 -10.25 -6.38 21.46
CA SER A 530 -9.35 -6.88 22.51
C SER A 530 -8.11 -7.56 21.92
N TRP A 531 -8.21 -8.08 20.69
CA TRP A 531 -7.17 -8.84 20.02
C TRP A 531 -7.01 -8.40 18.56
N VAL A 532 -5.80 -8.59 18.02
CA VAL A 532 -5.48 -8.47 16.60
C VAL A 532 -4.83 -9.78 16.16
N TYR A 533 -5.31 -10.37 15.08
CA TYR A 533 -4.81 -11.61 14.50
C TYR A 533 -4.27 -11.34 13.10
N TRP A 534 -2.94 -11.34 12.94
CA TRP A 534 -2.29 -11.26 11.64
C TRP A 534 -2.29 -12.64 11.00
N ARG A 535 -2.70 -12.70 9.74
CA ARG A 535 -2.72 -13.94 8.97
C ARG A 535 -2.45 -13.66 7.50
N ASP A 536 -1.39 -14.23 6.98
CA ASP A 536 -1.08 -14.16 5.55
C ASP A 536 -1.97 -15.17 4.76
N ALA A 537 -2.21 -14.91 3.48
CA ALA A 537 -3.32 -15.52 2.71
C ALA A 537 -3.00 -16.89 2.08
N ASP A 538 -1.74 -17.29 2.17
CA ASP A 538 -1.06 -18.42 1.53
C ASP A 538 -0.92 -19.65 2.45
N VAL A 539 -1.45 -19.60 3.68
CA VAL A 539 -1.37 -20.69 4.65
C VAL A 539 -2.36 -21.83 4.33
N GLN A 540 -1.85 -22.88 3.70
CA GLN A 540 -2.55 -24.07 3.19
C GLN A 540 -3.35 -24.88 4.22
N THR A 541 -2.93 -25.01 5.48
CA THR A 541 -3.80 -25.54 6.56
C THR A 541 -3.47 -24.94 7.94
N ALA A 542 -4.49 -24.89 8.81
CA ALA A 542 -4.36 -24.67 10.25
C ALA A 542 -5.58 -25.29 10.97
N PRO A 543 -5.51 -25.55 12.29
CA PRO A 543 -6.68 -25.93 13.07
C PRO A 543 -7.78 -24.87 13.03
N SER A 544 -9.05 -25.30 13.02
CA SER A 544 -10.23 -24.41 13.08
C SER A 544 -10.30 -23.58 14.36
N THR A 545 -9.72 -24.11 15.43
CA THR A 545 -9.63 -23.55 16.79
C THR A 545 -8.44 -22.61 17.00
N ILE A 546 -7.67 -22.27 15.96
CA ILE A 546 -6.39 -21.54 16.10
C ILE A 546 -6.49 -20.20 16.86
N ILE A 547 -7.63 -19.54 16.84
CA ILE A 547 -7.82 -18.28 17.58
C ILE A 547 -7.92 -18.58 19.08
N GLU A 548 -8.78 -19.53 19.47
CA GLU A 548 -8.95 -20.04 20.84
C GLU A 548 -7.67 -20.69 21.38
N ASP A 549 -7.04 -21.54 20.57
CA ASP A 549 -5.84 -22.32 20.91
C ASP A 549 -4.64 -21.42 21.22
N LEU A 550 -4.54 -20.28 20.54
CA LEU A 550 -3.52 -19.26 20.82
C LEU A 550 -3.96 -18.31 21.96
N MET A 551 -5.24 -17.96 22.06
CA MET A 551 -5.76 -17.08 23.12
C MET A 551 -5.53 -17.64 24.51
N ARG A 552 -5.81 -18.95 24.73
CA ARG A 552 -5.79 -19.60 26.06
C ARG A 552 -4.48 -19.49 26.84
N HIS A 553 -3.36 -19.23 26.16
CA HIS A 553 -2.05 -18.96 26.77
C HIS A 553 -1.95 -17.57 27.44
N ASP A 554 -2.93 -16.68 27.21
CA ASP A 554 -3.11 -15.33 27.76
C ASP A 554 -1.96 -14.33 27.52
N LYS A 555 -1.08 -14.63 26.55
CA LYS A 555 0.11 -13.82 26.22
C LYS A 555 -0.23 -12.52 25.49
N ASP A 556 0.68 -11.56 25.53
CA ASP A 556 0.56 -10.30 24.80
C ASP A 556 0.80 -10.48 23.29
N VAL A 557 1.77 -11.31 22.91
CA VAL A 557 2.09 -11.71 21.54
C VAL A 557 2.39 -13.21 21.54
N ILE A 558 1.74 -13.97 20.65
CA ILE A 558 1.97 -15.41 20.47
C ILE A 558 1.93 -15.81 18.99
N VAL A 559 2.83 -16.74 18.60
CA VAL A 559 2.92 -17.33 17.25
C VAL A 559 2.95 -18.87 17.30
N PRO A 560 2.32 -19.55 16.33
CA PRO A 560 2.50 -20.99 16.12
C PRO A 560 3.82 -21.27 15.37
N ASN A 561 4.21 -22.53 15.30
CA ASN A 561 5.25 -22.97 14.38
C ASN A 561 4.72 -23.05 12.94
N VAL A 562 5.56 -22.73 11.94
CA VAL A 562 5.16 -22.67 10.53
C VAL A 562 6.07 -23.53 9.68
N TRP A 563 5.49 -24.57 9.09
CA TRP A 563 6.15 -25.52 8.20
C TRP A 563 5.52 -25.45 6.81
N ARG A 564 6.19 -26.05 5.81
CA ARG A 564 5.61 -26.30 4.48
C ARG A 564 5.64 -27.81 4.19
N PRO A 565 4.62 -28.37 3.53
CA PRO A 565 4.78 -29.66 2.89
C PRO A 565 5.75 -29.50 1.71
N LEU A 566 6.43 -30.58 1.38
CA LEU A 566 7.24 -30.71 0.18
C LEU A 566 6.81 -31.99 -0.56
N PRO A 567 7.07 -32.10 -1.86
CA PRO A 567 7.02 -33.39 -2.55
C PRO A 567 7.96 -34.42 -1.91
N ASP A 568 7.64 -35.71 -2.04
CA ASP A 568 8.41 -36.80 -1.43
C ASP A 568 9.90 -36.77 -1.84
N TRP A 569 10.19 -36.41 -3.10
CA TRP A 569 11.55 -36.31 -3.63
C TRP A 569 12.38 -35.13 -3.06
N LEU A 570 11.74 -34.20 -2.33
CA LEU A 570 12.37 -33.11 -1.58
C LEU A 570 12.30 -33.33 -0.05
N GLY A 571 11.83 -34.48 0.42
CA GLY A 571 11.80 -34.85 1.84
C GLY A 571 10.47 -34.68 2.56
N GLY A 572 9.37 -34.39 1.85
CA GLY A 572 8.00 -34.45 2.39
C GLY A 572 7.54 -33.28 3.28
N GLU A 573 8.39 -32.77 4.17
CA GLU A 573 8.10 -31.61 5.02
C GLU A 573 9.37 -30.79 5.34
N GLN A 574 9.22 -29.47 5.55
CA GLN A 574 10.33 -28.59 5.91
C GLN A 574 9.86 -27.39 6.77
N PRO A 575 10.67 -26.92 7.74
CA PRO A 575 10.46 -25.62 8.37
C PRO A 575 10.37 -24.48 7.33
N TYR A 576 9.42 -23.56 7.51
CA TYR A 576 9.17 -22.44 6.60
C TYR A 576 9.54 -21.09 7.23
N ASP A 577 8.98 -20.73 8.39
CA ASP A 577 9.14 -19.39 8.95
C ASP A 577 10.34 -19.29 9.90
N LEU A 578 11.49 -18.89 9.35
CA LEU A 578 12.72 -18.68 10.10
C LEU A 578 12.75 -17.34 10.87
N ASN A 579 11.70 -16.51 10.83
CA ASN A 579 11.66 -15.20 11.48
C ASN A 579 11.26 -15.25 12.96
N SER A 580 10.79 -16.41 13.45
CA SER A 580 10.48 -16.65 14.85
C SER A 580 11.70 -17.28 15.55
N TRP A 581 12.38 -16.54 16.44
CA TRP A 581 13.65 -16.94 17.06
C TRP A 581 13.89 -16.29 18.43
N GLN A 582 14.73 -16.91 19.26
CA GLN A 582 15.37 -16.24 20.42
C GLN A 582 16.67 -15.57 20.01
N GLU A 583 17.03 -14.50 20.72
CA GLU A 583 18.29 -13.78 20.50
C GLU A 583 19.52 -14.61 20.93
N SER A 584 20.67 -14.37 20.30
CA SER A 584 21.94 -15.06 20.61
C SER A 584 23.08 -14.07 20.85
N GLU A 585 24.06 -14.45 21.68
CA GLU A 585 25.25 -13.62 21.95
C GLU A 585 26.04 -13.30 20.66
N THR A 586 26.10 -14.25 19.72
CA THR A 586 26.72 -14.08 18.40
C THR A 586 25.97 -13.09 17.51
N ALA A 587 24.63 -13.10 17.53
CA ALA A 587 23.84 -12.14 16.76
C ALA A 587 23.88 -10.74 17.37
N LEU A 588 23.94 -10.62 18.70
CA LEU A 588 24.16 -9.34 19.40
C LEU A 588 25.54 -8.76 19.06
N ALA A 589 26.61 -9.55 19.16
CA ALA A 589 27.96 -9.13 18.79
C ALA A 589 28.06 -8.75 17.31
N LEU A 590 27.39 -9.48 16.42
CA LEU A 590 27.27 -9.11 15.01
C LEU A 590 26.53 -7.77 14.86
N ALA A 591 25.39 -7.59 15.53
CA ALA A 591 24.58 -6.37 15.46
C ALA A 591 25.35 -5.11 15.91
N GLU A 592 26.27 -5.21 16.86
CA GLU A 592 27.16 -4.11 17.25
C GLU A 592 28.14 -3.68 16.14
N THR A 593 28.53 -4.58 15.23
CA THR A 593 29.46 -4.27 14.12
C THR A 593 28.81 -3.61 12.90
N LEU A 594 27.48 -3.60 12.81
CA LEU A 594 26.74 -3.12 11.63
C LEU A 594 26.35 -1.64 11.72
N ASP A 595 26.25 -0.98 10.57
CA ASP A 595 25.74 0.40 10.45
C ASP A 595 24.32 0.55 11.04
N GLU A 596 23.96 1.75 11.52
CA GLU A 596 22.67 2.01 12.18
C GLU A 596 21.45 1.63 11.31
N ASP A 597 21.51 1.92 10.02
CA ASP A 597 20.43 1.67 9.06
C ASP A 597 20.33 0.20 8.57
N ALA A 598 21.34 -0.63 8.88
CA ALA A 598 21.42 -2.02 8.46
C ALA A 598 20.29 -2.86 9.07
N VAL A 599 19.88 -3.90 8.35
CA VAL A 599 18.87 -4.86 8.81
C VAL A 599 19.42 -6.28 8.60
N ILE A 600 19.56 -7.02 9.70
CA ILE A 600 19.77 -8.47 9.71
C ILE A 600 18.49 -9.12 9.18
N VAL A 601 18.65 -10.15 8.35
CA VAL A 601 17.54 -10.97 7.87
C VAL A 601 17.94 -12.43 7.96
N GLU A 602 17.15 -13.22 8.68
CA GLU A 602 17.42 -14.65 8.83
C GLU A 602 17.28 -15.45 7.53
N GLY A 603 17.96 -16.60 7.50
CA GLY A 603 18.02 -17.50 6.35
C GLY A 603 19.09 -17.15 5.30
N TYR A 604 19.95 -16.16 5.57
CA TYR A 604 21.01 -15.71 4.66
C TYR A 604 22.41 -16.11 5.14
N ALA A 605 23.22 -16.66 4.23
CA ALA A 605 24.57 -17.14 4.56
C ALA A 605 25.56 -16.02 4.86
N GLU A 606 25.24 -14.78 4.44
CA GLU A 606 26.01 -13.58 4.69
C GLU A 606 26.18 -13.24 6.18
N TYR A 607 25.21 -13.60 7.03
CA TYR A 607 25.21 -13.35 8.49
C TYR A 607 24.95 -14.63 9.28
N ALA A 608 26.01 -15.21 9.85
CA ALA A 608 25.91 -16.36 10.75
C ALA A 608 25.44 -15.94 12.16
N THR A 609 24.13 -15.80 12.34
CA THR A 609 23.49 -15.34 13.59
C THR A 609 23.51 -16.39 14.70
N TRP A 610 23.43 -17.68 14.36
CA TRP A 610 23.34 -18.82 15.30
C TRP A 610 22.17 -18.73 16.29
N ARG A 611 21.06 -18.10 15.89
CA ARG A 611 19.84 -18.01 16.69
C ARG A 611 19.07 -19.35 16.66
N PRO A 612 18.49 -19.83 17.76
CA PRO A 612 17.58 -20.96 17.72
C PRO A 612 16.22 -20.49 17.19
N HIS A 613 15.91 -20.87 15.94
CA HIS A 613 14.62 -20.60 15.31
C HIS A 613 13.56 -21.60 15.79
N LEU A 614 12.35 -21.12 16.08
CA LEU A 614 11.17 -21.91 16.45
C LEU A 614 10.92 -23.07 15.46
N ALA A 615 11.16 -22.78 14.17
CA ALA A 615 10.97 -23.71 13.06
C ALA A 615 11.71 -25.06 13.23
N TYR A 616 12.93 -25.05 13.77
CA TYR A 616 13.74 -26.26 13.95
C TYR A 616 13.45 -27.03 15.25
N LEU A 617 12.56 -26.54 16.11
CA LEU A 617 12.29 -27.10 17.44
C LEU A 617 11.01 -27.97 17.50
N ARG A 618 10.37 -28.23 16.36
CA ARG A 618 9.21 -29.12 16.24
C ARG A 618 9.60 -30.59 16.40
N ASP A 619 9.25 -31.17 17.54
CA ASP A 619 8.95 -32.60 17.65
C ASP A 619 7.47 -32.83 17.26
N PRO A 620 7.13 -33.68 16.27
CA PRO A 620 5.75 -34.05 15.94
C PRO A 620 4.97 -34.75 17.07
N TYR A 621 5.66 -35.25 18.10
CA TYR A 621 5.07 -35.89 19.29
C TYR A 621 5.20 -35.04 20.57
N GLY A 622 5.73 -33.82 20.45
CA GLY A 622 5.86 -32.88 21.57
C GLY A 622 4.53 -32.27 22.01
N ASP A 623 4.54 -31.62 23.17
CA ASP A 623 3.35 -30.98 23.73
C ASP A 623 2.99 -29.71 22.94
N GLY A 624 1.79 -29.69 22.35
CA GLY A 624 1.28 -28.53 21.62
C GLY A 624 1.18 -27.26 22.47
N ASP A 625 1.07 -27.42 23.79
CA ASP A 625 0.93 -26.33 24.76
C ASP A 625 2.29 -25.81 25.27
N MET A 626 3.42 -26.38 24.81
CA MET A 626 4.76 -25.94 25.21
C MET A 626 5.03 -24.51 24.77
N GLU A 627 5.46 -23.67 25.71
CA GLU A 627 5.78 -22.27 25.47
C GLU A 627 7.29 -22.05 25.36
N MET A 628 7.70 -21.24 24.38
CA MET A 628 9.07 -20.77 24.19
C MET A 628 9.06 -19.24 24.14
N GLU A 629 9.83 -18.54 24.98
CA GLU A 629 10.04 -17.10 24.78
C GLU A 629 10.72 -16.82 23.44
N LEU A 630 10.42 -15.70 22.80
CA LEU A 630 11.05 -15.27 21.54
C LEU A 630 11.59 -13.83 21.64
N ASP A 631 12.35 -13.42 20.64
CA ASP A 631 12.85 -12.06 20.44
C ASP A 631 12.43 -11.54 19.04
N GLY A 632 12.56 -12.37 18.00
CA GLY A 632 11.93 -12.17 16.70
C GLY A 632 10.66 -13.01 16.57
N VAL A 633 9.67 -12.51 15.82
CA VAL A 633 8.47 -13.25 15.42
C VAL A 633 8.24 -13.10 13.92
N GLY A 634 7.74 -14.15 13.28
CA GLY A 634 7.36 -14.16 11.86
C GLY A 634 5.95 -13.67 11.57
N GLY A 635 5.72 -13.28 10.30
CA GLY A 635 4.51 -12.58 9.86
C GLY A 635 3.30 -13.45 9.54
N VAL A 636 3.52 -14.75 9.32
CA VAL A 636 2.53 -15.65 8.71
C VAL A 636 1.26 -15.80 9.55
N SER A 637 1.41 -15.84 10.89
CA SER A 637 0.31 -16.03 11.83
C SER A 637 0.69 -15.46 13.21
N ILE A 638 0.18 -14.29 13.59
CA ILE A 638 0.45 -13.66 14.89
C ILE A 638 -0.86 -13.33 15.59
N LEU A 639 -1.11 -13.89 16.78
CA LEU A 639 -2.14 -13.37 17.68
C LEU A 639 -1.49 -12.43 18.69
N ALA A 640 -2.04 -11.22 18.84
CA ALA A 640 -1.54 -10.26 19.81
C ALA A 640 -2.67 -9.43 20.44
N LYS A 641 -2.54 -9.10 21.72
CA LYS A 641 -3.53 -8.29 22.46
C LYS A 641 -3.54 -6.86 21.90
N ALA A 642 -4.72 -6.30 21.66
CA ALA A 642 -4.89 -4.96 21.07
C ALA A 642 -4.22 -3.85 21.92
N ARG A 643 -3.99 -4.09 23.22
CA ARG A 643 -3.24 -3.21 24.11
C ARG A 643 -1.78 -3.01 23.70
N VAL A 644 -1.14 -4.01 23.09
CA VAL A 644 0.26 -3.98 22.62
C VAL A 644 0.43 -2.88 21.57
N PHE A 645 -0.44 -2.90 20.55
CA PHE A 645 -0.46 -1.88 19.50
C PHE A 645 -0.87 -0.50 20.02
N ARG A 646 -1.86 -0.43 20.92
CA ARG A 646 -2.29 0.84 21.55
C ARG A 646 -1.23 1.48 22.45
N ALA A 647 -0.27 0.70 22.97
CA ALA A 647 0.86 1.22 23.72
C ALA A 647 1.94 1.86 22.82
N GLY A 648 1.93 1.57 21.52
CA GLY A 648 2.89 2.10 20.53
C GLY A 648 3.74 1.06 19.81
N VAL A 649 3.62 -0.23 20.17
CA VAL A 649 4.32 -1.32 19.46
C VAL A 649 3.74 -1.45 18.05
N HIS A 650 4.60 -1.51 17.04
CA HIS A 650 4.22 -1.56 15.62
C HIS A 650 5.31 -2.25 14.80
N PHE A 651 5.09 -2.46 13.50
CA PHE A 651 6.06 -3.09 12.60
C PHE A 651 7.09 -2.04 12.14
N PRO A 652 8.38 -2.10 12.50
CA PRO A 652 9.29 -1.01 12.18
C PRO A 652 9.56 -0.89 10.68
N ALA A 653 9.21 0.26 10.10
CA ALA A 653 9.48 0.62 8.70
C ALA A 653 10.89 1.22 8.47
N PHE A 654 11.74 1.10 9.50
CA PHE A 654 13.10 1.58 9.64
C PHE A 654 13.90 0.50 10.40
N SER A 655 15.20 0.67 10.59
CA SER A 655 15.96 -0.29 11.42
C SER A 655 15.70 -0.05 12.91
N PHE A 656 15.16 -1.04 13.60
CA PHE A 656 15.01 -1.08 15.05
C PHE A 656 15.85 -2.24 15.59
N GLU A 657 16.92 -1.94 16.32
CA GLU A 657 17.93 -2.94 16.75
C GLU A 657 18.43 -3.86 15.63
N LYS A 658 18.70 -3.32 14.43
CA LYS A 658 19.05 -4.09 13.22
C LYS A 658 17.93 -4.99 12.65
N HIS A 659 16.67 -4.80 13.04
CA HIS A 659 15.53 -5.56 12.53
C HIS A 659 14.45 -4.63 11.99
N ALA A 660 13.52 -5.17 11.20
CA ALA A 660 12.41 -4.44 10.61
C ALA A 660 11.17 -5.33 10.57
N GLU A 661 10.02 -4.75 10.24
CA GLU A 661 8.76 -5.48 10.05
C GLU A 661 8.37 -6.37 11.24
N THR A 662 8.20 -7.68 11.06
CA THR A 662 7.68 -8.61 12.09
C THR A 662 8.71 -8.95 13.17
N GLU A 663 9.97 -9.16 12.81
CA GLU A 663 11.08 -9.34 13.77
C GLU A 663 11.30 -8.09 14.62
N GLY A 664 11.23 -6.91 13.98
CA GLY A 664 11.31 -5.62 14.68
C GLY A 664 10.12 -5.37 15.62
N PHE A 665 8.93 -5.87 15.27
CA PHE A 665 7.74 -5.84 16.13
C PHE A 665 7.93 -6.73 17.37
N GLY A 666 8.48 -7.94 17.22
CA GLY A 666 8.82 -8.83 18.35
C GLY A 666 9.79 -8.17 19.34
N LYS A 667 10.92 -7.65 18.84
CA LYS A 667 11.89 -6.92 19.67
C LYS A 667 11.29 -5.70 20.34
N MET A 668 10.45 -4.94 19.63
CA MET A 668 9.78 -3.76 20.20
C MET A 668 8.79 -4.13 21.30
N ALA A 669 8.02 -5.22 21.14
CA ALA A 669 7.13 -5.73 22.17
C ALA A 669 7.91 -6.12 23.44
N LYS A 670 8.97 -6.92 23.29
CA LYS A 670 9.81 -7.37 24.41
C LYS A 670 10.52 -6.21 25.11
N ARG A 671 11.04 -5.24 24.36
CA ARG A 671 11.63 -3.99 24.90
C ARG A 671 10.63 -3.11 25.65
N MET A 672 9.35 -3.18 25.32
CA MET A 672 8.27 -2.49 26.04
C MET A 672 7.68 -3.31 27.20
N GLY A 673 8.24 -4.48 27.51
CA GLY A 673 7.85 -5.33 28.64
C GLY A 673 6.66 -6.25 28.38
N PHE A 674 6.26 -6.44 27.11
CA PHE A 674 5.23 -7.39 26.73
C PHE A 674 5.79 -8.80 26.53
N SER A 675 4.99 -9.82 26.86
CA SER A 675 5.35 -11.21 26.61
C SER A 675 5.31 -11.56 25.12
N VAL A 676 6.38 -12.18 24.61
CA VAL A 676 6.49 -12.62 23.21
C VAL A 676 6.83 -14.11 23.19
N ILE A 677 5.88 -14.95 22.78
CA ILE A 677 5.93 -16.41 22.92
C ILE A 677 5.76 -17.09 21.54
N GLY A 678 6.44 -18.22 21.33
CA GLY A 678 6.18 -19.18 20.26
C GLY A 678 5.78 -20.54 20.81
N LEU A 679 4.96 -21.28 20.07
CA LEU A 679 4.62 -22.68 20.34
C LEU A 679 5.39 -23.58 19.34
N PRO A 680 6.42 -24.36 19.75
CA PRO A 680 7.28 -25.09 18.82
C PRO A 680 6.61 -26.33 18.23
N HIS A 681 5.61 -26.92 18.90
CA HIS A 681 4.92 -28.13 18.44
C HIS A 681 3.57 -27.83 17.76
N TYR A 682 2.87 -26.76 18.18
CA TYR A 682 1.63 -26.32 17.52
C TYR A 682 1.94 -25.79 16.12
N THR A 683 1.63 -26.58 15.08
CA THR A 683 2.12 -26.38 13.71
C THR A 683 1.01 -25.97 12.75
N ILE A 684 1.26 -24.92 11.95
CA ILE A 684 0.47 -24.55 10.77
C ILE A 684 1.30 -24.75 9.48
N TRP A 685 0.60 -24.89 8.36
CA TRP A 685 1.22 -25.28 7.09
C TRP A 685 1.06 -24.20 6.02
N HIS A 686 2.18 -23.62 5.59
CA HIS A 686 2.26 -22.72 4.43
C HIS A 686 2.16 -23.52 3.12
N LEU A 687 1.55 -22.94 2.08
CA LEU A 687 1.50 -23.54 0.74
C LEU A 687 2.90 -23.75 0.15
N TYR A 688 3.09 -24.85 -0.57
CA TYR A 688 4.27 -25.08 -1.37
C TYR A 688 4.20 -24.32 -2.71
N GLU A 689 5.14 -23.39 -2.93
CA GLU A 689 5.40 -22.76 -4.22
C GLU A 689 6.63 -23.42 -4.87
N PRO A 690 6.48 -24.13 -6.01
CA PRO A 690 7.61 -24.74 -6.71
C PRO A 690 8.57 -23.70 -7.30
N SER A 691 9.87 -23.93 -7.21
CA SER A 691 10.88 -23.13 -7.94
C SER A 691 10.91 -23.49 -9.43
N VAL A 692 11.70 -22.74 -10.21
CA VAL A 692 11.90 -23.00 -11.65
C VAL A 692 12.51 -24.39 -11.90
N ASP A 693 13.37 -24.87 -11.01
CA ASP A 693 13.98 -26.19 -11.13
C ASP A 693 13.07 -27.32 -10.63
N ASP A 694 12.21 -27.05 -9.63
CA ASP A 694 11.15 -27.98 -9.22
C ASP A 694 10.12 -28.17 -10.34
N LEU A 695 9.76 -27.09 -11.05
CA LEU A 695 8.89 -27.15 -12.23
C LEU A 695 9.51 -28.01 -13.33
N ARG A 696 10.80 -27.83 -13.64
CA ARG A 696 11.53 -28.68 -14.61
C ARG A 696 11.50 -30.15 -14.18
N HIS A 697 11.80 -30.44 -12.93
CA HIS A 697 11.84 -31.82 -12.45
C HIS A 697 10.45 -32.49 -12.43
N MET A 698 9.40 -31.72 -12.14
CA MET A 698 8.01 -32.19 -12.30
C MET A 698 7.63 -32.44 -13.77
N GLU A 699 8.07 -31.59 -14.72
CA GLU A 699 7.88 -31.82 -16.15
C GLU A 699 8.63 -33.07 -16.64
N GLU A 700 9.85 -33.31 -16.15
CA GLU A 700 10.64 -34.52 -16.42
C GLU A 700 9.93 -35.77 -15.90
N MET A 701 9.52 -35.78 -14.62
CA MET A 701 8.80 -36.91 -14.03
C MET A 701 7.42 -37.14 -14.67
N GLU A 702 6.72 -36.09 -15.11
CA GLU A 702 5.45 -36.27 -15.81
C GLU A 702 5.65 -36.83 -17.23
N GLN A 703 6.75 -36.48 -17.90
CA GLN A 703 7.16 -37.11 -19.16
C GLN A 703 7.57 -38.57 -18.96
N GLU A 704 8.34 -38.89 -17.91
CA GLU A 704 8.64 -40.28 -17.54
C GLU A 704 7.37 -41.08 -17.23
N ARG A 705 6.43 -40.52 -16.45
CA ARG A 705 5.14 -41.17 -16.15
C ARG A 705 4.36 -41.45 -17.44
N LYS A 706 4.25 -40.47 -18.33
CA LYS A 706 3.58 -40.62 -19.64
C LYS A 706 4.29 -41.64 -20.54
N ALA A 707 5.62 -41.75 -20.47
CA ALA A 707 6.38 -42.76 -21.17
C ALA A 707 6.12 -44.16 -20.60
N ARG A 708 6.19 -44.34 -19.27
CA ARG A 708 5.90 -45.61 -18.59
C ARG A 708 4.46 -46.07 -18.81
N GLU A 709 3.46 -45.18 -18.67
CA GLU A 709 2.05 -45.48 -18.98
C GLU A 709 1.85 -45.91 -20.44
N LYS A 710 2.61 -45.32 -21.37
CA LYS A 710 2.59 -45.70 -22.80
C LYS A 710 3.29 -47.04 -23.04
N GLU A 711 4.41 -47.31 -22.39
CA GLU A 711 5.11 -48.60 -22.47
C GLU A 711 4.31 -49.73 -21.84
N GLU A 712 3.70 -49.52 -20.67
CA GLU A 712 2.79 -50.47 -20.03
C GLU A 712 1.57 -50.75 -20.92
N LYS A 713 1.00 -49.72 -21.55
CA LYS A 713 -0.09 -49.89 -22.52
C LYS A 713 0.36 -50.65 -23.77
N GLU A 714 1.53 -50.34 -24.34
CA GLU A 714 2.08 -51.06 -25.49
C GLU A 714 2.44 -52.51 -25.14
N GLN A 715 2.93 -52.78 -23.93
CA GLN A 715 3.11 -54.13 -23.41
C GLN A 715 1.79 -54.86 -23.21
N ALA A 716 0.76 -54.21 -22.67
CA ALA A 716 -0.57 -54.79 -22.52
C ALA A 716 -1.21 -55.11 -23.88
N GLU A 717 -1.18 -54.18 -24.84
CA GLU A 717 -1.62 -54.41 -26.22
C GLU A 717 -0.83 -55.52 -26.90
N ARG A 718 0.49 -55.58 -26.71
CA ARG A 718 1.35 -56.65 -27.25
C ARG A 718 1.03 -58.00 -26.62
N THR A 719 0.80 -58.05 -25.31
CA THR A 719 0.41 -59.27 -24.58
C THR A 719 -0.98 -59.75 -25.00
N GLU A 720 -1.95 -58.86 -25.23
CA GLU A 720 -3.25 -59.24 -25.80
C GLU A 720 -3.13 -59.72 -27.25
N ARG A 721 -2.37 -59.04 -28.12
CA ARG A 721 -2.09 -59.51 -29.50
C ARG A 721 -1.38 -60.87 -29.53
N VAL A 722 -0.51 -61.14 -28.55
CA VAL A 722 0.14 -62.45 -28.37
C VAL A 722 -0.88 -63.50 -27.88
N LYS A 723 -1.76 -63.17 -26.93
CA LYS A 723 -2.86 -64.07 -26.51
C LYS A 723 -3.83 -64.39 -27.64
N THR A 724 -4.16 -63.44 -28.52
CA THR A 724 -5.01 -63.71 -29.70
C THR A 724 -4.28 -64.59 -30.71
N MET A 725 -3.02 -64.29 -31.05
CA MET A 725 -2.19 -65.15 -31.90
C MET A 725 -2.08 -66.60 -31.37
N PHE A 726 -1.92 -66.78 -30.06
CA PHE A 726 -1.89 -68.12 -29.44
C PHE A 726 -3.27 -68.79 -29.33
N LYS A 727 -4.38 -68.02 -29.29
CA LYS A 727 -5.73 -68.59 -29.46
C LYS A 727 -5.95 -69.07 -30.89
N ASP A 728 -5.61 -68.24 -31.88
CA ASP A 728 -5.83 -68.56 -33.29
C ASP A 728 -4.99 -69.77 -33.70
N THR A 729 -3.69 -69.80 -33.36
CA THR A 729 -2.82 -70.96 -33.63
C THR A 729 -3.22 -72.22 -32.84
N LYS A 730 -3.76 -72.11 -31.61
CA LYS A 730 -4.32 -73.28 -30.91
C LYS A 730 -5.59 -73.78 -31.59
N THR A 731 -6.45 -72.89 -32.06
CA THR A 731 -7.68 -73.23 -32.80
C THR A 731 -7.33 -73.88 -34.15
N GLN A 732 -6.32 -73.35 -34.85
CA GLN A 732 -5.76 -73.93 -36.06
C GLN A 732 -5.22 -75.34 -35.80
N TRP A 733 -4.43 -75.53 -34.74
CA TRP A 733 -3.88 -76.83 -34.34
C TRP A 733 -4.97 -77.83 -33.91
N GLU A 734 -6.05 -77.37 -33.27
CA GLU A 734 -7.22 -78.22 -32.95
C GLU A 734 -7.98 -78.64 -34.22
N ILE A 735 -8.10 -77.76 -35.23
CA ILE A 735 -8.66 -78.07 -36.55
C ILE A 735 -7.75 -79.05 -37.33
N ASP A 736 -6.45 -78.80 -37.38
CA ASP A 736 -5.50 -79.66 -38.10
C ASP A 736 -5.44 -81.07 -37.48
N ASN A 737 -5.49 -81.19 -36.15
CA ASN A 737 -5.60 -82.48 -35.47
C ASN A 737 -6.95 -83.17 -35.69
N ALA A 738 -8.05 -82.42 -35.86
CA ALA A 738 -9.34 -82.99 -36.24
C ALA A 738 -9.28 -83.53 -37.67
N PHE A 739 -8.72 -82.76 -38.62
CA PHE A 739 -8.57 -83.17 -40.01
C PHE A 739 -7.67 -84.40 -40.18
N VAL A 740 -6.56 -84.47 -39.42
CA VAL A 740 -5.70 -85.66 -39.38
C VAL A 740 -6.42 -86.87 -38.77
N ARG A 741 -7.28 -86.68 -37.75
CA ARG A 741 -8.11 -87.77 -37.20
C ARG A 741 -9.15 -88.27 -38.19
N ASP A 742 -9.89 -87.36 -38.84
CA ASP A 742 -10.88 -87.75 -39.84
C ASP A 742 -10.22 -88.46 -41.03
N SER A 743 -9.03 -87.99 -41.48
CA SER A 743 -8.24 -88.67 -42.51
C SER A 743 -7.86 -90.10 -42.11
N ILE A 744 -7.38 -90.30 -40.87
CA ILE A 744 -7.03 -91.62 -40.33
C ILE A 744 -8.28 -92.50 -40.13
N GLU A 745 -9.43 -91.92 -39.80
CA GLU A 745 -10.70 -92.66 -39.73
C GLU A 745 -11.26 -93.02 -41.11
N GLU A 746 -11.07 -92.21 -42.16
CA GLU A 746 -11.43 -92.57 -43.53
C GLU A 746 -10.52 -93.68 -44.08
N GLU A 747 -9.19 -93.58 -43.93
CA GLU A 747 -8.27 -94.68 -44.29
C GLU A 747 -8.61 -95.98 -43.55
N GLN A 748 -8.96 -95.89 -42.25
CA GLN A 748 -9.41 -97.05 -41.47
C GLN A 748 -10.82 -97.55 -41.81
N ARG A 749 -11.66 -96.77 -42.50
CA ARG A 749 -12.97 -97.22 -42.99
C ARG A 749 -12.82 -97.90 -44.34
N GLU A 750 -11.99 -97.37 -45.25
CA GLU A 750 -11.68 -98.03 -46.53
C GLU A 750 -10.96 -99.37 -46.31
N GLN A 751 -9.98 -99.43 -45.39
CA GLN A 751 -9.26 -100.68 -45.07
C GLN A 751 -10.10 -101.73 -44.30
N LYS A 752 -11.31 -101.41 -43.85
CA LYS A 752 -12.23 -102.35 -43.16
C LYS A 752 -13.31 -102.95 -44.07
N ALA A 753 -13.27 -102.66 -45.37
CA ALA A 753 -14.21 -103.21 -46.35
C ALA A 753 -13.87 -104.64 -46.85
N SER A 754 -12.78 -105.25 -46.37
CA SER A 754 -12.36 -106.62 -46.73
C SER A 754 -12.06 -107.50 -45.50
N GLU A 755 -12.93 -108.48 -45.29
CA GLU A 755 -12.85 -109.58 -44.30
C GLU A 755 -11.84 -110.69 -44.74
N PRO A 756 -11.50 -111.75 -43.95
CA PRO A 756 -11.91 -112.08 -42.56
C PRO A 756 -10.84 -112.77 -41.61
N VAL A 757 -11.27 -113.14 -40.38
CA VAL A 757 -10.84 -114.29 -39.51
C VAL A 757 -9.43 -114.29 -38.84
N SER A 758 -9.36 -114.12 -37.50
CA SER A 758 -9.09 -115.18 -36.47
C SER A 758 -8.60 -114.71 -35.06
N ASN A 759 -9.03 -115.47 -34.04
CA ASN A 759 -8.71 -115.65 -32.60
C ASN A 759 -7.28 -115.33 -32.08
N GLU A 760 -6.93 -115.15 -30.78
CA GLU A 760 -7.53 -115.26 -29.39
C GLU A 760 -6.55 -114.55 -28.40
N ASP A 761 -6.74 -114.25 -27.09
CA ASP A 761 -7.84 -114.19 -26.09
C ASP A 761 -7.38 -113.30 -24.87
N THR A 762 -8.28 -112.99 -23.92
CA THR A 762 -8.09 -112.41 -22.56
C THR A 762 -7.67 -110.93 -22.46
N LYS A 763 -8.13 -110.08 -21.52
CA LYS A 763 -9.20 -110.06 -20.47
C LYS A 763 -9.66 -108.58 -20.35
N SER A 764 -10.94 -108.19 -20.38
CA SER A 764 -12.00 -108.33 -19.36
C SER A 764 -11.77 -107.54 -18.05
N PRO A 765 -12.79 -106.90 -17.43
CA PRO A 765 -14.10 -106.42 -17.96
C PRO A 765 -14.61 -105.05 -17.39
N GLY A 766 -15.79 -104.57 -17.84
CA GLY A 766 -16.63 -103.58 -17.11
C GLY A 766 -16.73 -102.17 -17.72
N ASN A 767 -17.52 -101.93 -18.78
CA ASN A 767 -18.92 -101.46 -18.74
C ASN A 767 -19.21 -100.31 -17.74
N ASN A 768 -19.43 -99.04 -18.13
CA ASN A 768 -20.50 -98.44 -18.98
C ASN A 768 -21.94 -98.71 -18.44
N PRO A 769 -22.99 -97.86 -18.65
CA PRO A 769 -23.02 -96.64 -19.48
C PRO A 769 -23.87 -95.42 -18.98
N ALA A 770 -23.72 -94.29 -19.69
CA ALA A 770 -24.74 -93.22 -19.93
C ALA A 770 -25.28 -92.40 -18.71
N ALA A 771 -25.99 -91.27 -18.88
CA ALA A 771 -26.47 -90.59 -20.09
C ALA A 771 -26.40 -89.04 -19.99
N LYS A 772 -26.46 -88.39 -21.16
CA LYS A 772 -26.87 -87.00 -21.48
C LYS A 772 -27.29 -86.07 -20.33
N GLU A 773 -26.80 -84.82 -20.33
CA GLU A 773 -27.54 -83.70 -20.95
C GLU A 773 -26.68 -82.42 -21.10
N ALA A 774 -27.27 -81.40 -21.73
CA ALA A 774 -26.83 -80.01 -21.83
C ALA A 774 -28.07 -79.13 -21.47
N PRO A 775 -28.03 -77.78 -21.42
CA PRO A 775 -26.96 -76.84 -21.82
C PRO A 775 -26.75 -75.71 -20.78
N GLU A 776 -26.21 -74.56 -21.23
CA GLU A 776 -26.34 -73.22 -20.62
C GLU A 776 -25.50 -72.91 -19.35
N GLN A 777 -25.22 -71.65 -18.98
CA GLN A 777 -24.97 -70.39 -19.74
C GLN A 777 -24.17 -69.42 -18.83
N GLN A 778 -23.59 -68.37 -19.42
CA GLN A 778 -23.28 -67.04 -18.83
C GLN A 778 -22.77 -66.88 -17.36
N GLY A 779 -21.68 -66.11 -17.24
CA GLY A 779 -21.83 -64.76 -16.66
C GLY A 779 -21.09 -64.46 -15.34
N PRO A 780 -20.70 -63.19 -15.06
CA PRO A 780 -19.84 -62.84 -13.93
C PRO A 780 -20.46 -61.89 -12.88
N LYS A 781 -19.93 -61.92 -11.64
CA LYS A 781 -19.46 -60.72 -10.91
C LYS A 781 -18.80 -61.01 -9.53
N ASP A 782 -17.90 -60.09 -9.20
CA ASP A 782 -17.42 -59.58 -7.89
C ASP A 782 -18.44 -59.48 -6.73
N PRO A 783 -18.02 -59.14 -5.47
CA PRO A 783 -16.65 -59.00 -4.91
C PRO A 783 -16.44 -59.55 -3.47
N LYS A 784 -15.21 -59.32 -2.91
CA LYS A 784 -14.89 -59.10 -1.46
C LYS A 784 -14.97 -60.33 -0.51
N GLU A 785 -14.21 -60.44 0.60
CA GLU A 785 -13.17 -59.59 1.23
C GLU A 785 -12.22 -60.41 2.16
N LYS A 786 -11.15 -59.76 2.66
CA LYS A 786 -10.32 -60.06 3.87
C LYS A 786 -9.13 -61.04 3.84
N VAL A 787 -7.94 -60.43 3.93
CA VAL A 787 -6.91 -60.58 5.00
C VAL A 787 -6.51 -61.99 5.47
N SER A 788 -5.23 -62.35 5.24
CA SER A 788 -4.39 -63.04 6.24
C SER A 788 -2.89 -62.94 5.93
N GLU A 789 -2.13 -62.34 6.84
CA GLU A 789 -0.72 -62.68 7.14
C GLU A 789 -0.70 -63.74 8.27
N PRO A 790 0.44 -64.29 8.74
CA PRO A 790 1.79 -64.38 8.16
C PRO A 790 2.35 -65.84 8.19
N LEU A 791 3.62 -66.05 7.85
CA LEU A 791 4.62 -66.84 8.64
C LEU A 791 5.98 -67.01 7.91
N LYS A 792 7.07 -66.91 8.69
CA LYS A 792 8.45 -67.45 8.58
C LYS A 792 8.88 -68.13 7.25
N GLY A 793 10.05 -67.86 6.65
CA GLY A 793 11.23 -67.07 7.08
C GLY A 793 12.43 -67.95 7.47
N ASP A 794 13.62 -67.62 6.95
CA ASP A 794 14.95 -68.16 7.32
C ASP A 794 16.03 -67.23 6.74
N ASP A 795 17.11 -66.92 7.48
CA ASP A 795 18.29 -66.22 6.95
C ASP A 795 19.53 -66.39 7.85
N ILE A 796 20.73 -66.62 7.28
CA ILE A 796 21.96 -66.96 8.03
C ILE A 796 23.24 -66.41 7.37
N ARG A 797 23.85 -65.41 8.03
CA ARG A 797 25.28 -64.98 7.95
C ARG A 797 25.71 -64.27 6.64
N ASN A 798 26.76 -63.45 6.63
CA ASN A 798 27.92 -63.35 7.54
C ASN A 798 28.53 -61.92 7.62
N SER A 799 29.33 -61.65 8.66
CA SER A 799 30.56 -60.81 8.74
C SER A 799 30.79 -59.61 7.79
N GLU A 800 31.29 -58.44 8.21
CA GLU A 800 31.85 -57.91 9.48
C GLU A 800 31.75 -56.34 9.39
N GLU A 801 32.34 -55.42 10.17
CA GLU A 801 33.38 -55.43 11.22
C GLU A 801 33.04 -54.43 12.37
N ALA A 802 33.88 -53.42 12.66
CA ALA A 802 33.84 -52.56 13.86
C ALA A 802 34.40 -51.14 13.56
N PRO A 803 34.72 -50.25 14.54
CA PRO A 803 34.34 -50.22 15.96
C PRO A 803 33.74 -48.86 16.44
N ALA A 804 33.25 -48.83 17.69
CA ALA A 804 32.86 -47.59 18.40
C ALA A 804 33.90 -47.19 19.47
N ILE A 805 33.94 -45.89 19.84
CA ILE A 805 34.79 -45.36 20.92
C ILE A 805 33.91 -44.93 22.11
N LYS A 806 34.36 -45.21 23.34
CA LYS A 806 33.73 -44.80 24.62
C LYS A 806 34.50 -43.64 25.29
N PRO A 807 33.83 -42.81 26.12
CA PRO A 807 34.44 -41.66 26.77
C PRO A 807 35.39 -42.03 27.93
N ALA A 808 36.37 -41.17 28.20
CA ALA A 808 37.31 -41.28 29.31
C ALA A 808 36.93 -40.37 30.50
N LYS A 809 37.47 -40.65 31.69
CA LYS A 809 37.24 -39.90 32.93
C LYS A 809 38.48 -39.13 33.40
N GLY A 810 38.24 -37.94 33.97
CA GLY A 810 39.01 -37.37 35.08
C GLY A 810 39.69 -36.03 34.81
N ARG A 811 40.15 -35.29 35.83
CA ARG A 811 39.79 -35.27 37.27
C ARG A 811 40.54 -34.09 37.94
N VAL A 812 39.79 -33.14 38.51
CA VAL A 812 40.13 -32.24 39.65
C VAL A 812 41.51 -31.57 39.69
N ASP A 813 41.51 -30.23 39.72
CA ASP A 813 42.14 -29.35 40.72
C ASP A 813 41.55 -27.93 40.49
N SER A 814 41.49 -26.95 41.41
CA SER A 814 41.33 -26.82 42.87
C SER A 814 41.86 -25.42 43.24
N LEU A 815 41.37 -24.79 44.33
CA LEU A 815 41.73 -23.43 44.80
C LEU A 815 41.19 -22.28 43.90
N ASP A 816 41.01 -21.01 44.32
CA ASP A 816 40.69 -20.30 45.58
C ASP A 816 40.54 -18.79 45.18
N ASP A 817 39.87 -17.86 45.86
CA ASP A 817 38.69 -17.81 46.76
C ASP A 817 38.28 -16.29 46.85
N GLU A 818 37.25 -15.92 47.63
CA GLU A 818 36.82 -14.54 47.96
C GLU A 818 36.20 -13.71 46.78
N GLN A 819 35.45 -12.61 46.96
CA GLN A 819 34.86 -11.97 48.16
C GLN A 819 33.51 -11.27 47.86
N THR A 820 32.90 -10.76 48.92
CA THR A 820 31.59 -10.07 49.03
C THR A 820 31.42 -8.73 48.27
N ARG A 821 30.14 -8.39 47.99
CA ARG A 821 29.53 -7.04 47.85
C ARG A 821 29.94 -6.18 46.62
N HIS A 822 28.94 -5.77 45.84
CA HIS A 822 28.25 -4.52 46.18
C HIS A 822 26.77 -4.50 45.78
#